data_AF-A0AAV5IJ42-F1
#
_entry.id   AF-A0AAV5IJ42-F1
#
_cell.length_a   1.000
_cell.length_b   1.000
_cell.length_c   1.000
_cell.angle_alpha   90.00
_cell.angle_beta   90.00
_cell.angle_gamma   90.00
#
_symmetry.space_group_name_H-M   'P 1'
#
loop_
_entity.id
_entity.type
_entity.pdbx_description
1 polymer ?
#
loop_
_entity_poly.entity_id
_entity_poly.type
_entity_poly.pdbx_seq_one_letter_code
_entity_poly.pdbx_strand_id
1 'polypeptide(L)'
;MAVESLVSKTVTLDSTRLFLSATNSSQSSLSFPPIPSSFPHSKLIPKTRFLVDAFRLASDFSVSYFLSHFHSDHYFGLTPFWSKGIVFCSPTTARLLIEVLKIPQNFIFQLPVNETVVVDGCEVTLIDANHFPGAVQFLFKIPGSNGSFERYVHTGDCRFSDSMKSDRFLSEFVGCDAIFLDTTYCNPKFVFPSQEESVEYVVNVVGRIGGEYMESKKSVLFLVATYVVGKEKILVEIASRCHRKIHVDGKKMAILHVLGYGNSGIFTEDESETDVHVVGWNVLGETWPYFRPNFVRMKEIMVEKGYDKVVGFVPTGWTYEVKRNKFTVRSKDSFEIHLVPYSEHSNYDELREYVRFLKPRRVNPTVGVDIEKLDSKHAQKLRKHFSGLVDEMANKKEFLLGFRRGLCENGEKVKLSANADLNEELEQRKKQNKSEIIPVIGNSDVIGLGDSSSLQDSGVLTDVERERIIQELHDCLPKWVTRDQILELISSSGRNIIQAVSNFYERETEFYEQVSACKTSVSTSQACSFNDSASLPKSDPFILTSQAGSFKSSPNANKGIYLSQGRGAPSMKFSTKRKSSVSPGKRRKTIQSKSNKKVKSNSKPDSSGSKQSTITRFFTKVLPGTSEGGTTGSKSEECPEDVIMMPSDSTEEYREEIDQFIKIINAGESSRSYAFTVLEKTKGDINMALDIHYSNPKGNCHEKGVEMVVSGDSVRIQNCTDTFSSGHEKDLANNLGHVTNSSLVRHSMENTDTTLLSLPLEKYKPIEDACWRHGEPAPYIHLSRAFDLVEAEKGKIKATSMLCNMFRSLLALSPEDVLPAVYLCTNKIAPDHENIELNIGGSLVTSALEEACGTNRVKVRDLYNKFGDLGDVAQACRQKQTLLAPPPPLLISDVFSMLREVSVQTGSGSTIRKKNIIVNLMRSCREKEMKFVVRTLVRNLRIGAMMRTVLPALAQAVVMDSSPSLSHEGTADNIKEKLQCLSSAVVEAYNILPNLDLVVPLLMRKGITFSSSALSMVPGIPIKPMLAKITNGVPQVLKLFQNKGFTCEYKYDGQRAQIHKLADGTMRVFSRNGEETTSRFPDLVNIIKESCKPAASTFILDAEVVAVDRKNGCKLMSFQELSSRERGGKDSLITVDSIKV
;
A
#
# COMPACT_ATOMS: atom_id res chain seq x y z
N MET A 1 -9.61 -31.78 63.00
CA MET A 1 -9.16 -33.03 62.36
C MET A 1 -9.38 -32.88 60.85
N ALA A 2 -8.31 -33.09 60.06
CA ALA A 2 -8.19 -33.26 58.60
C ALA A 2 -9.18 -32.49 57.69
N VAL A 3 -8.82 -31.44 56.93
CA VAL A 3 -7.92 -31.40 55.75
C VAL A 3 -8.10 -32.59 54.81
N GLU A 4 -9.05 -32.51 53.87
CA GLU A 4 -9.04 -33.24 52.60
C GLU A 4 -9.62 -32.38 51.45
N SER A 5 -8.69 -31.82 50.66
CA SER A 5 -8.68 -31.81 49.19
C SER A 5 -10.02 -31.76 48.41
N LEU A 6 -10.45 -30.57 48.02
CA LEU A 6 -11.24 -30.34 46.81
C LEU A 6 -10.36 -29.66 45.75
N VAL A 7 -9.52 -30.45 45.08
CA VAL A 7 -8.89 -30.04 43.82
C VAL A 7 -9.98 -30.02 42.75
N SER A 8 -10.30 -28.82 42.23
CA SER A 8 -11.19 -28.68 41.08
C SER A 8 -10.61 -29.50 39.91
N LYS A 9 -11.34 -30.50 39.42
CA LYS A 9 -10.92 -31.30 38.26
C LYS A 9 -10.82 -30.39 37.03
N THR A 10 -9.60 -29.98 36.66
CA THR A 10 -9.35 -29.25 35.42
C THR A 10 -9.76 -30.13 34.23
N VAL A 11 -10.71 -29.66 33.42
CA VAL A 11 -11.16 -30.39 32.23
C VAL A 11 -10.01 -30.48 31.24
N THR A 12 -9.67 -31.70 30.83
CA THR A 12 -8.62 -31.98 29.83
C THR A 12 -9.26 -32.46 28.54
N LEU A 13 -8.97 -31.76 27.45
CA LEU A 13 -9.51 -31.96 26.11
C LEU A 13 -8.39 -32.38 25.16
N ASP A 14 -8.70 -33.37 24.33
CA ASP A 14 -7.86 -33.81 23.22
C ASP A 14 -8.60 -33.49 21.92
N SER A 15 -8.08 -32.51 21.18
CA SER A 15 -8.68 -31.98 19.97
C SER A 15 -8.72 -33.03 18.85
N THR A 16 -7.74 -33.93 18.80
CA THR A 16 -7.71 -35.05 17.84
C THR A 16 -8.83 -36.03 18.14
N ARG A 17 -9.01 -36.39 19.41
CA ARG A 17 -10.09 -37.29 19.84
C ARG A 17 -11.47 -36.66 19.61
N LEU A 18 -11.64 -35.38 19.93
CA LEU A 18 -12.88 -34.65 19.68
C LEU A 18 -13.20 -34.62 18.17
N PHE A 19 -12.20 -34.36 17.32
CA PHE A 19 -12.38 -34.34 15.87
C PHE A 19 -12.71 -35.73 15.28
N LEU A 20 -12.05 -36.79 15.74
CA LEU A 20 -12.34 -38.16 15.33
C LEU A 20 -13.76 -38.58 15.74
N SER A 21 -14.20 -38.18 16.93
CA SER A 21 -15.58 -38.36 17.39
C SER A 21 -16.58 -37.57 16.55
N ALA A 22 -16.25 -36.33 16.19
CA ALA A 22 -17.12 -35.48 15.37
C ALA A 22 -17.27 -36.01 13.93
N THR A 23 -16.26 -36.71 13.42
CA THR A 23 -16.23 -37.28 12.05
C THR A 23 -16.66 -38.75 11.99
N ASN A 24 -17.00 -39.39 13.11
CA ASN A 24 -17.29 -40.83 13.21
C ASN A 24 -16.20 -41.72 12.58
N SER A 25 -14.93 -41.32 12.72
CA SER A 25 -13.79 -42.05 12.14
C SER A 25 -13.32 -43.19 13.06
N SER A 26 -12.99 -44.35 12.48
CA SER A 26 -12.45 -45.52 13.17
C SER A 26 -10.92 -45.46 13.38
N GLN A 27 -10.27 -44.37 12.97
CA GLN A 27 -8.82 -44.18 13.14
C GLN A 27 -8.47 -43.86 14.61
N SER A 28 -7.41 -44.47 15.13
CA SER A 28 -6.96 -44.28 16.52
C SER A 28 -6.05 -43.07 16.73
N SER A 29 -5.47 -42.50 15.65
CA SER A 29 -4.58 -41.34 15.70
C SER A 29 -4.50 -40.64 14.34
N LEU A 30 -4.21 -39.33 14.35
CA LEU A 30 -3.97 -38.54 13.15
C LEU A 30 -2.49 -38.18 13.04
N SER A 31 -1.92 -38.37 11.84
CA SER A 31 -0.59 -37.85 11.49
C SER A 31 -0.76 -36.50 10.81
N PHE A 32 -0.20 -35.46 11.41
CA PHE A 32 -0.29 -34.10 10.89
C PHE A 32 1.00 -33.70 10.17
N PRO A 33 0.93 -33.16 8.94
CA PRO A 33 2.09 -32.59 8.25
C PRO A 33 2.68 -31.38 9.02
N PRO A 34 3.92 -30.98 8.71
CA PRO A 34 4.51 -29.77 9.26
C PRO A 34 3.72 -28.53 8.80
N ILE A 35 3.55 -27.56 9.70
CA ILE A 35 2.92 -26.28 9.34
C ILE A 35 3.83 -25.56 8.32
N PRO A 36 3.29 -25.08 7.18
CA PRO A 36 4.09 -24.36 6.19
C PRO A 36 4.84 -23.17 6.79
N SER A 37 6.09 -22.95 6.41
CA SER A 37 6.88 -21.79 6.88
C SER A 37 6.31 -20.45 6.42
N SER A 38 5.42 -20.44 5.43
CA SER A 38 4.68 -19.28 4.96
C SER A 38 3.40 -19.00 5.76
N PHE A 39 3.03 -19.85 6.71
CA PHE A 39 1.80 -19.67 7.49
C PHE A 39 1.89 -18.40 8.36
N PRO A 40 0.84 -17.58 8.44
CA PRO A 40 0.88 -16.34 9.21
C PRO A 40 1.14 -16.58 10.70
N HIS A 41 2.30 -16.13 11.19
CA HIS A 41 2.67 -16.29 12.59
C HIS A 41 1.71 -15.57 13.56
N SER A 42 1.02 -14.52 13.14
CA SER A 42 0.02 -13.82 13.96
C SER A 42 -1.22 -14.67 14.26
N LYS A 43 -1.43 -15.76 13.52
CA LYS A 43 -2.59 -16.66 13.61
C LYS A 43 -2.24 -18.02 14.23
N LEU A 44 -0.97 -18.24 14.60
CA LEU A 44 -0.45 -19.49 15.16
C LEU A 44 0.15 -19.24 16.54
N ILE A 45 -0.33 -19.95 17.55
CA ILE A 45 0.29 -19.91 18.88
C ILE A 45 1.60 -20.73 18.85
N PRO A 46 2.76 -20.17 19.26
CA PRO A 46 4.04 -20.83 19.15
C PRO A 46 4.07 -22.17 19.89
N LYS A 47 4.81 -23.14 19.34
CA LYS A 47 4.97 -24.50 19.89
C LYS A 47 3.69 -25.33 20.00
N THR A 48 2.60 -24.88 19.38
CA THR A 48 1.33 -25.62 19.30
C THR A 48 0.87 -25.72 17.85
N ARG A 49 -0.26 -26.38 17.65
CA ARG A 49 -1.02 -26.32 16.39
C ARG A 49 -2.28 -25.45 16.53
N PHE A 50 -2.36 -24.59 17.55
CA PHE A 50 -3.54 -23.77 17.79
C PHE A 50 -3.59 -22.62 16.78
N LEU A 51 -4.64 -22.66 15.95
CA LEU A 51 -4.89 -21.65 14.93
C LEU A 51 -6.00 -20.73 15.41
N VAL A 52 -5.72 -19.44 15.59
CA VAL A 52 -6.69 -18.45 16.07
C VAL A 52 -7.19 -17.63 14.90
N ASP A 53 -8.51 -17.58 14.70
CA ASP A 53 -9.18 -16.77 13.65
C ASP A 53 -8.62 -17.01 12.23
N ALA A 54 -8.31 -18.26 11.89
CA ALA A 54 -7.55 -18.64 10.69
C ALA A 54 -8.31 -19.63 9.77
N PHE A 55 -9.64 -19.59 9.75
CA PHE A 55 -10.49 -20.58 9.08
C PHE A 55 -10.33 -20.62 7.56
N ARG A 56 -10.04 -19.47 6.92
CA ARG A 56 -9.69 -19.42 5.49
C ARG A 56 -8.45 -20.23 5.13
N LEU A 57 -7.51 -20.36 6.07
CA LEU A 57 -6.24 -21.06 5.90
C LEU A 57 -6.29 -22.49 6.43
N ALA A 58 -7.48 -23.00 6.73
CA ALA A 58 -7.67 -24.35 7.25
C ALA A 58 -7.18 -25.41 6.27
N SER A 59 -6.40 -26.36 6.78
CA SER A 59 -5.82 -27.46 6.02
C SER A 59 -5.51 -28.62 6.96
N ASP A 60 -4.88 -29.67 6.45
CA ASP A 60 -4.61 -30.93 7.17
C ASP A 60 -3.52 -30.84 8.26
N PHE A 61 -2.83 -29.71 8.42
CA PHE A 61 -1.77 -29.55 9.43
C PHE A 61 -2.27 -29.25 10.85
N SER A 62 -3.56 -28.98 11.07
CA SER A 62 -4.17 -28.80 12.40
C SER A 62 -5.65 -29.14 12.41
N VAL A 63 -6.15 -29.56 13.58
CA VAL A 63 -7.57 -29.75 13.89
C VAL A 63 -8.05 -28.88 15.05
N SER A 64 -7.18 -28.03 15.61
CA SER A 64 -7.45 -27.23 16.82
C SER A 64 -7.57 -25.76 16.43
N TYR A 65 -8.81 -25.29 16.25
CA TYR A 65 -9.12 -23.92 15.81
C TYR A 65 -9.79 -23.13 16.93
N PHE A 66 -9.39 -21.87 17.11
CA PHE A 66 -9.94 -20.98 18.12
C PHE A 66 -10.59 -19.78 17.43
N LEU A 67 -11.85 -19.47 17.76
CA LEU A 67 -12.55 -18.28 17.28
C LEU A 67 -12.72 -17.28 18.42
N SER A 68 -12.06 -16.12 18.30
CA SER A 68 -12.10 -15.08 19.35
C SER A 68 -13.48 -14.42 19.45
N HIS A 69 -14.16 -14.21 18.33
CA HIS A 69 -15.47 -13.57 18.29
C HIS A 69 -16.20 -13.74 16.95
N PHE A 70 -17.50 -13.41 16.93
CA PHE A 70 -18.38 -13.50 15.76
C PHE A 70 -18.36 -12.25 14.84
N HIS A 71 -17.22 -11.91 14.24
CA HIS A 71 -17.17 -10.97 13.10
C HIS A 71 -16.64 -11.63 11.83
N SER A 72 -17.13 -11.15 10.69
CA SER A 72 -16.97 -11.84 9.40
C SER A 72 -15.53 -11.99 8.97
N ASP A 73 -14.66 -11.05 9.30
CA ASP A 73 -13.23 -11.08 9.03
C ASP A 73 -12.45 -12.04 9.94
N HIS A 74 -13.05 -12.51 11.04
CA HIS A 74 -12.47 -13.51 11.95
C HIS A 74 -12.98 -14.92 11.67
N TYR A 75 -14.28 -15.09 11.41
CA TYR A 75 -14.85 -16.40 11.05
C TYR A 75 -14.79 -16.71 9.54
N PHE A 76 -14.24 -15.81 8.72
CA PHE A 76 -14.16 -16.01 7.27
C PHE A 76 -13.52 -17.36 6.92
N GLY A 77 -14.28 -18.21 6.22
CA GLY A 77 -13.89 -19.60 5.89
C GLY A 77 -14.67 -20.67 6.66
N LEU A 78 -15.37 -20.31 7.75
CA LEU A 78 -16.39 -21.16 8.34
C LEU A 78 -17.63 -21.20 7.44
N THR A 79 -18.14 -22.40 7.21
CA THR A 79 -19.34 -22.65 6.38
C THR A 79 -20.20 -23.72 7.06
N PRO A 80 -21.50 -23.82 6.74
CA PRO A 80 -22.37 -24.89 7.26
C PRO A 80 -21.84 -26.32 7.02
N PHE A 81 -20.87 -26.50 6.11
CA PHE A 81 -20.23 -27.78 5.80
C PHE A 81 -18.84 -27.94 6.44
N TRP A 82 -18.54 -27.15 7.47
CA TRP A 82 -17.25 -27.18 8.16
C TRP A 82 -16.95 -28.59 8.71
N SER A 83 -15.75 -29.08 8.38
CA SER A 83 -15.30 -30.44 8.73
C SER A 83 -13.76 -30.53 8.87
N LYS A 84 -13.08 -29.40 9.05
CA LYS A 84 -11.61 -29.34 9.07
C LYS A 84 -11.00 -29.48 10.47
N GLY A 85 -11.77 -29.24 11.52
CA GLY A 85 -11.30 -29.33 12.90
C GLY A 85 -12.35 -28.87 13.91
N ILE A 86 -12.00 -28.92 15.19
CA ILE A 86 -12.83 -28.41 16.28
C ILE A 86 -12.62 -26.91 16.45
N VAL A 87 -13.73 -26.18 16.58
CA VAL A 87 -13.78 -24.75 16.81
C VAL A 87 -14.03 -24.49 18.30
N PHE A 88 -13.00 -24.03 19.00
CA PHE A 88 -13.04 -23.59 20.38
C PHE A 88 -13.42 -22.11 20.45
N CYS A 89 -14.48 -21.78 21.18
CA CYS A 89 -14.94 -20.40 21.34
C CYS A 89 -15.75 -20.21 22.64
N SER A 90 -16.15 -18.98 22.94
CA SER A 90 -17.05 -18.69 24.06
C SER A 90 -18.45 -19.29 23.83
N PRO A 91 -19.27 -19.49 24.89
CA PRO A 91 -20.63 -20.04 24.74
C PRO A 91 -21.55 -19.17 23.89
N THR A 92 -21.43 -17.84 24.00
CA THR A 92 -22.21 -16.91 23.17
C THR A 92 -21.79 -16.99 21.70
N THR A 93 -20.49 -17.04 21.42
CA THR A 93 -19.99 -17.22 20.04
C THR A 93 -20.41 -18.58 19.47
N ALA A 94 -20.40 -19.65 20.27
CA ALA A 94 -20.86 -20.98 19.86
C ALA A 94 -22.34 -20.97 19.42
N ARG A 95 -23.22 -20.33 20.21
CA ARG A 95 -24.64 -20.18 19.84
C ARG A 95 -24.81 -19.37 18.56
N LEU A 96 -24.05 -18.29 18.36
CA LEU A 96 -24.07 -17.53 17.11
C LEU A 96 -23.62 -18.39 15.90
N LEU A 97 -22.58 -19.21 16.06
CA LEU A 97 -22.14 -20.13 15.00
C LEU A 97 -23.23 -21.17 14.63
N ILE A 98 -23.92 -21.73 15.62
CA ILE A 98 -24.97 -22.74 15.41
C ILE A 98 -26.24 -22.11 14.84
N GLU A 99 -26.71 -21.02 15.43
CA GLU A 99 -28.01 -20.45 15.12
C GLU A 99 -27.97 -19.55 13.88
N VAL A 100 -26.87 -18.82 13.64
CA VAL A 100 -26.74 -17.86 12.54
C VAL A 100 -25.96 -18.45 11.35
N LEU A 101 -24.80 -19.05 11.58
CA LEU A 101 -23.98 -19.64 10.50
C LEU A 101 -24.28 -21.12 10.22
N LYS A 102 -25.18 -21.74 11.00
CA LYS A 102 -25.59 -23.15 10.85
C LYS A 102 -24.41 -24.14 10.83
N ILE A 103 -23.36 -23.84 11.60
CA ILE A 103 -22.21 -24.74 11.73
C ILE A 103 -22.64 -25.98 12.52
N PRO A 104 -22.23 -27.20 12.11
CA PRO A 104 -22.61 -28.42 12.82
C PRO A 104 -22.04 -28.42 14.26
N GLN A 105 -22.93 -28.66 15.23
CA GLN A 105 -22.60 -28.56 16.66
C GLN A 105 -21.48 -29.52 17.09
N ASN A 106 -21.33 -30.67 16.43
CA ASN A 106 -20.26 -31.65 16.68
C ASN A 106 -18.85 -31.11 16.42
N PHE A 107 -18.69 -30.05 15.61
CA PHE A 107 -17.40 -29.40 15.38
C PHE A 107 -17.18 -28.16 16.26
N ILE A 108 -18.10 -27.83 17.15
CA ILE A 108 -17.99 -26.67 18.04
C ILE A 108 -17.81 -27.14 19.47
N PHE A 109 -16.81 -26.59 20.15
CA PHE A 109 -16.58 -26.83 21.56
C PHE A 109 -16.57 -25.51 22.32
N GLN A 110 -17.59 -25.31 23.16
CA GLN A 110 -17.68 -24.10 23.99
C GLN A 110 -16.73 -24.20 25.18
N LEU A 111 -15.88 -23.19 25.36
CA LEU A 111 -15.00 -23.06 26.51
C LEU A 111 -15.62 -22.07 27.51
N PRO A 112 -15.65 -22.41 28.82
CA PRO A 112 -16.13 -21.49 29.85
C PRO A 112 -15.26 -20.24 29.93
N VAL A 113 -15.90 -19.08 30.12
CA VAL A 113 -15.21 -17.80 30.34
C VAL A 113 -14.81 -17.72 31.82
N ASN A 114 -13.61 -17.23 32.11
CA ASN A 114 -13.01 -17.15 33.44
C ASN A 114 -12.77 -18.51 34.12
N GLU A 115 -12.54 -19.55 33.33
CA GLU A 115 -12.13 -20.86 33.79
C GLU A 115 -10.99 -21.40 32.92
N THR A 116 -10.07 -22.16 33.52
CA THR A 116 -8.92 -22.71 32.81
C THR A 116 -9.22 -24.14 32.37
N VAL A 117 -9.05 -24.40 31.08
CA VAL A 117 -9.24 -25.72 30.45
C VAL A 117 -7.91 -26.15 29.84
N VAL A 118 -7.57 -27.43 29.95
CA VAL A 118 -6.38 -27.98 29.30
C VAL A 118 -6.79 -28.51 27.93
N VAL A 119 -6.25 -27.95 26.85
CA VAL A 119 -6.45 -28.42 25.47
C VAL A 119 -5.11 -28.90 24.95
N ASP A 120 -5.02 -30.13 24.45
CA ASP A 120 -3.80 -30.72 23.88
C ASP A 120 -2.55 -30.53 24.77
N GLY A 121 -2.72 -30.63 26.11
CA GLY A 121 -1.67 -30.44 27.10
C GLY A 121 -1.30 -28.98 27.43
N CYS A 122 -1.98 -28.00 26.84
CA CYS A 122 -1.79 -26.57 27.09
C CYS A 122 -2.96 -25.99 27.90
N GLU A 123 -2.69 -25.13 28.87
CA GLU A 123 -3.73 -24.41 29.60
C GLU A 123 -4.28 -23.25 28.75
N VAL A 124 -5.61 -23.18 28.60
CA VAL A 124 -6.33 -22.14 27.87
C VAL A 124 -7.40 -21.54 28.78
N THR A 125 -7.38 -20.21 28.91
CA THR A 125 -8.38 -19.45 29.67
C THR A 125 -8.97 -18.38 28.77
N LEU A 126 -10.29 -18.24 28.78
CA LEU A 126 -11.00 -17.18 28.07
C LEU A 126 -11.32 -16.06 29.05
N ILE A 127 -11.03 -14.81 28.68
CA ILE A 127 -11.48 -13.62 29.41
C ILE A 127 -12.24 -12.71 28.45
N ASP A 128 -13.11 -11.85 28.98
CA ASP A 128 -13.88 -10.92 28.17
C ASP A 128 -12.97 -9.90 27.43
N ALA A 129 -13.22 -9.69 26.14
CA ALA A 129 -12.45 -8.74 25.31
C ALA A 129 -13.01 -7.31 25.33
N ASN A 130 -14.16 -7.09 25.97
CA ASN A 130 -14.92 -5.83 26.02
C ASN A 130 -15.20 -5.23 24.63
N HIS A 131 -15.27 -6.08 23.61
CA HIS A 131 -15.53 -5.69 22.24
C HIS A 131 -17.03 -5.74 21.94
N PHE A 132 -17.65 -6.92 22.10
CA PHE A 132 -19.10 -7.12 22.19
C PHE A 132 -19.38 -8.44 22.94
N PRO A 133 -20.64 -8.73 23.35
CA PRO A 133 -20.96 -9.93 24.10
C PRO A 133 -20.55 -11.22 23.37
N GLY A 134 -19.68 -12.02 24.02
CA GLY A 134 -19.12 -13.25 23.45
C GLY A 134 -17.73 -13.11 22.84
N ALA A 135 -17.23 -11.89 22.65
CA ALA A 135 -15.85 -11.65 22.25
C ALA A 135 -14.89 -11.91 23.42
N VAL A 136 -13.86 -12.71 23.18
CA VAL A 136 -12.91 -13.14 24.21
C VAL A 136 -11.46 -12.95 23.80
N GLN A 137 -10.62 -12.74 24.81
CA GLN A 137 -9.18 -12.87 24.70
C GLN A 137 -8.80 -14.27 25.16
N PHE A 138 -7.88 -14.90 24.45
CA PHE A 138 -7.34 -16.20 24.83
C PHE A 138 -6.03 -16.03 25.58
N LEU A 139 -5.94 -16.64 26.75
CA LEU A 139 -4.73 -16.73 27.56
C LEU A 139 -4.19 -18.15 27.46
N PHE A 140 -3.04 -18.32 26.81
CA PHE A 140 -2.41 -19.62 26.59
C PHE A 140 -1.18 -19.78 27.48
N LYS A 141 -1.15 -20.86 28.27
CA LYS A 141 0.01 -21.24 29.06
C LYS A 141 0.52 -22.62 28.61
N ILE A 142 1.70 -22.61 28.02
CA ILE A 142 2.27 -23.73 27.26
C ILE A 142 3.42 -24.35 28.07
N PRO A 143 3.42 -25.66 28.33
CA PRO A 143 4.50 -26.31 29.05
C PRO A 143 5.81 -26.34 28.23
N GLY A 144 6.92 -25.97 28.86
CA GLY A 144 8.27 -26.04 28.30
C GLY A 144 9.05 -27.27 28.77
N SER A 145 10.20 -27.52 28.13
CA SER A 145 11.03 -28.73 28.35
C SER A 145 11.64 -28.86 29.75
N ASN A 146 11.71 -27.77 30.51
CA ASN A 146 12.43 -27.70 31.80
C ASN A 146 11.49 -27.42 32.99
N GLY A 147 10.18 -27.68 32.84
CA GLY A 147 9.16 -27.35 33.85
C GLY A 147 8.78 -25.86 33.92
N SER A 148 9.33 -25.02 33.04
CA SER A 148 8.91 -23.63 32.84
C SER A 148 7.69 -23.55 31.92
N PHE A 149 6.88 -22.51 32.03
CA PHE A 149 5.77 -22.25 31.11
C PHE A 149 6.04 -21.01 30.25
N GLU A 150 5.57 -21.05 29.00
CA GLU A 150 5.46 -19.86 28.14
C GLU A 150 4.03 -19.35 28.16
N ARG A 151 3.88 -18.02 28.24
CA ARG A 151 2.58 -17.35 28.37
C ARG A 151 2.31 -16.48 27.16
N TYR A 152 1.19 -16.71 26.48
CA TYR A 152 0.77 -15.95 25.32
C TYR A 152 -0.63 -15.39 25.51
N VAL A 153 -0.81 -14.10 25.19
CA VAL A 153 -2.13 -13.44 25.20
C VAL A 153 -2.54 -13.19 23.76
N HIS A 154 -3.71 -13.64 23.34
CA HIS A 154 -4.28 -13.30 22.04
C HIS A 154 -5.56 -12.50 22.23
N THR A 155 -5.54 -11.23 21.86
CA THR A 155 -6.63 -10.30 22.21
C THR A 155 -7.88 -10.47 21.35
N GLY A 156 -7.75 -11.08 20.16
CA GLY A 156 -8.78 -10.92 19.13
C GLY A 156 -8.97 -9.44 18.83
N ASP A 157 -10.21 -9.02 18.59
CA ASP A 157 -10.60 -7.62 18.64
C ASP A 157 -10.97 -7.23 20.07
N CYS A 158 -10.38 -6.15 20.58
CA CYS A 158 -10.45 -5.83 22.01
C CYS A 158 -10.49 -4.33 22.30
N ARG A 159 -11.35 -3.95 23.25
CA ARG A 159 -11.37 -2.62 23.88
C ARG A 159 -10.84 -2.70 25.30
N PHE A 160 -9.57 -2.35 25.47
CA PHE A 160 -8.98 -2.28 26.79
C PHE A 160 -9.73 -1.27 27.69
N SER A 161 -10.02 -1.69 28.92
CA SER A 161 -10.54 -0.84 29.99
C SER A 161 -9.71 -1.06 31.26
N ASP A 162 -9.60 -0.03 32.11
CA ASP A 162 -8.83 -0.13 33.35
C ASP A 162 -9.37 -1.21 34.30
N SER A 163 -10.66 -1.54 34.23
CA SER A 163 -11.25 -2.64 35.02
C SER A 163 -10.62 -4.01 34.72
N MET A 164 -10.10 -4.22 33.50
CA MET A 164 -9.41 -5.46 33.14
C MET A 164 -8.12 -5.67 33.93
N LYS A 165 -7.51 -4.61 34.47
CA LYS A 165 -6.31 -4.72 35.32
C LYS A 165 -6.57 -5.49 36.61
N SER A 166 -7.83 -5.55 37.05
CA SER A 166 -8.27 -6.28 38.23
C SER A 166 -8.66 -7.73 37.94
N ASP A 167 -8.66 -8.15 36.66
CA ASP A 167 -8.95 -9.53 36.30
C ASP A 167 -7.83 -10.45 36.79
N ARG A 168 -8.21 -11.49 37.54
CA ARG A 168 -7.26 -12.41 38.18
C ARG A 168 -6.44 -13.17 37.14
N PHE A 169 -7.08 -13.72 36.11
CA PHE A 169 -6.41 -14.55 35.11
C PHE A 169 -5.48 -13.70 34.25
N LEU A 170 -5.92 -12.51 33.83
CA LEU A 170 -5.09 -11.61 33.04
C LEU A 170 -3.88 -11.10 33.83
N SER A 171 -4.02 -10.87 35.13
CA SER A 171 -2.92 -10.47 36.02
C SER A 171 -1.82 -11.53 36.10
N GLU A 172 -2.18 -12.83 35.98
CA GLU A 172 -1.20 -13.93 35.91
C GLU A 172 -0.36 -13.91 34.62
N PHE A 173 -0.76 -13.10 33.62
CA PHE A 173 -0.06 -12.94 32.35
C PHE A 173 0.81 -11.67 32.29
N VAL A 174 0.98 -10.94 33.40
CA VAL A 174 1.99 -9.88 33.49
C VAL A 174 3.39 -10.49 33.30
N GLY A 175 4.16 -9.90 32.39
CA GLY A 175 5.44 -10.40 31.90
C GLY A 175 5.31 -11.58 30.93
N CYS A 176 4.22 -11.67 30.17
CA CYS A 176 4.03 -12.73 29.17
C CYS A 176 5.08 -12.70 28.06
N ASP A 177 5.28 -13.83 27.40
CA ASP A 177 6.31 -14.00 26.37
C ASP A 177 5.94 -13.29 25.07
N ALA A 178 4.67 -13.36 24.67
CA ALA A 178 4.17 -12.47 23.63
C ALA A 178 2.68 -12.16 23.78
N ILE A 179 2.29 -10.99 23.29
CA ILE A 179 0.90 -10.62 23.05
C ILE A 179 0.64 -10.53 21.55
N PHE A 180 -0.43 -11.17 21.08
CA PHE A 180 -1.03 -11.00 19.77
C PHE A 180 -2.11 -9.92 19.91
N LEU A 181 -1.75 -8.69 19.53
CA LEU A 181 -2.45 -7.47 19.88
C LEU A 181 -3.28 -6.93 18.70
N ASP A 182 -4.55 -6.61 18.97
CA ASP A 182 -5.41 -5.79 18.12
C ASP A 182 -4.73 -4.45 17.81
N THR A 183 -4.29 -4.28 16.56
CA THR A 183 -3.60 -3.06 16.13
C THR A 183 -4.46 -2.18 15.22
N THR A 184 -5.79 -2.36 15.21
CA THR A 184 -6.74 -1.63 14.35
C THR A 184 -6.55 -0.11 14.38
N TYR A 185 -6.42 0.47 15.57
CA TYR A 185 -6.18 1.91 15.76
C TYR A 185 -4.79 2.24 16.31
N CYS A 186 -3.78 1.42 15.98
CA CYS A 186 -2.39 1.63 16.41
C CYS A 186 -1.70 2.77 15.63
N ASN A 187 -2.22 4.01 15.79
CA ASN A 187 -1.62 5.23 15.27
C ASN A 187 -1.97 6.43 16.18
N PRO A 188 -1.01 7.31 16.53
CA PRO A 188 -1.26 8.49 17.38
C PRO A 188 -2.39 9.42 16.93
N LYS A 189 -2.81 9.36 15.66
CA LYS A 189 -3.96 10.12 15.15
C LYS A 189 -5.32 9.61 15.65
N PHE A 190 -5.39 8.36 16.09
CA PHE A 190 -6.62 7.71 16.55
C PHE A 190 -6.72 7.79 18.08
N VAL A 191 -6.98 8.99 18.55
CA VAL A 191 -7.34 9.26 19.95
C VAL A 191 -8.72 9.89 19.95
N PHE A 192 -9.73 9.06 20.17
CA PHE A 192 -11.15 9.41 20.18
C PHE A 192 -11.74 9.23 21.58
N PRO A 193 -12.92 9.83 21.86
CA PRO A 193 -13.57 9.81 23.18
C PRO A 193 -13.80 8.39 23.72
N SER A 194 -14.07 8.30 25.01
CA SER A 194 -14.53 7.06 25.62
C SER A 194 -15.87 6.61 25.01
N GLN A 195 -16.17 5.32 25.15
CA GLN A 195 -17.47 4.78 24.74
C GLN A 195 -18.62 5.49 25.48
N GLU A 196 -18.44 5.80 26.77
CA GLU A 196 -19.46 6.50 27.58
C GLU A 196 -19.70 7.91 27.07
N GLU A 197 -18.66 8.70 26.78
CA GLU A 197 -18.83 10.06 26.23
C GLU A 197 -19.56 10.05 24.88
N SER A 198 -19.32 9.02 24.06
CA SER A 198 -19.99 8.86 22.77
C SER A 198 -21.45 8.43 22.92
N VAL A 199 -21.75 7.53 23.86
CA VAL A 199 -23.12 7.12 24.22
C VAL A 199 -23.90 8.31 24.77
N GLU A 200 -23.32 9.01 25.73
CA GLU A 200 -23.90 10.19 26.38
C GLU A 200 -24.23 11.28 25.36
N TYR A 201 -23.37 11.50 24.37
CA TYR A 201 -23.67 12.42 23.26
C TYR A 201 -24.91 11.99 22.46
N VAL A 202 -25.02 10.71 22.08
CA VAL A 202 -26.15 10.21 21.29
C VAL A 202 -27.44 10.32 22.09
N VAL A 203 -27.45 9.86 23.35
CA VAL A 203 -28.60 9.94 24.26
C VAL A 203 -29.07 11.39 24.41
N ASN A 204 -28.15 12.33 24.64
CA ASN A 204 -28.48 13.75 24.79
C ASN A 204 -29.07 14.35 23.51
N VAL A 205 -28.58 13.96 22.32
CA VAL A 205 -29.13 14.42 21.05
C VAL A 205 -30.53 13.86 20.80
N VAL A 206 -30.73 12.56 21.03
CA VAL A 206 -32.05 11.91 20.89
C VAL A 206 -33.05 12.53 21.86
N GLY A 207 -32.69 12.68 23.14
CA GLY A 207 -33.56 13.28 24.15
C GLY A 207 -33.91 14.73 23.84
N ARG A 208 -32.93 15.56 23.45
CA ARG A 208 -33.14 16.97 23.12
C ARG A 208 -34.03 17.15 21.88
N ILE A 209 -33.69 16.51 20.76
CA ILE A 209 -34.46 16.65 19.51
C ILE A 209 -35.85 16.03 19.67
N GLY A 210 -35.94 14.89 20.36
CA GLY A 210 -37.21 14.24 20.66
C GLY A 210 -38.14 15.15 21.47
N GLY A 211 -37.62 15.83 22.50
CA GLY A 211 -38.38 16.81 23.29
C GLY A 211 -38.84 18.03 22.49
N GLU A 212 -37.93 18.66 21.73
CA GLU A 212 -38.22 19.83 20.88
C GLU A 212 -39.35 19.54 19.87
N TYR A 213 -39.34 18.34 19.26
CA TYR A 213 -40.32 17.97 18.24
C TYR A 213 -41.66 17.52 18.83
N MET A 214 -41.65 16.86 20.00
CA MET A 214 -42.89 16.58 20.75
C MET A 214 -43.62 17.87 21.14
N GLU A 215 -42.92 18.89 21.64
CA GLU A 215 -43.52 20.18 21.99
C GLU A 215 -44.13 20.90 20.76
N SER A 216 -43.49 20.77 19.60
CA SER A 216 -43.93 21.41 18.36
C SER A 216 -45.00 20.63 17.56
N LYS A 217 -45.49 19.49 18.09
CA LYS A 217 -46.41 18.55 17.42
C LYS A 217 -45.92 18.08 16.04
N LYS A 218 -44.59 17.93 15.89
CA LYS A 218 -43.95 17.41 14.67
C LYS A 218 -43.31 16.07 14.97
N SER A 219 -43.16 15.27 13.93
CA SER A 219 -42.61 13.91 13.98
C SER A 219 -41.12 13.91 13.60
N VAL A 220 -40.32 13.13 14.33
CA VAL A 220 -38.88 12.96 14.03
C VAL A 220 -38.54 11.48 14.01
N LEU A 221 -37.71 11.06 13.05
CA LEU A 221 -37.18 9.70 12.95
C LEU A 221 -35.69 9.68 13.25
N PHE A 222 -35.27 8.83 14.17
CA PHE A 222 -33.87 8.59 14.51
C PHE A 222 -33.39 7.30 13.86
N LEU A 223 -32.33 7.39 13.04
CA LEU A 223 -31.72 6.24 12.37
C LEU A 223 -30.35 5.96 13.00
N VAL A 224 -30.13 4.77 13.55
CA VAL A 224 -28.84 4.38 14.15
C VAL A 224 -28.17 3.33 13.28
N ALA A 225 -27.04 3.67 12.67
CA ALA A 225 -26.31 2.74 11.83
C ALA A 225 -25.53 1.71 12.67
N THR A 226 -25.77 0.42 12.43
CA THR A 226 -25.04 -0.67 13.11
C THR A 226 -24.55 -1.74 12.13
N TYR A 227 -23.73 -2.66 12.62
CA TYR A 227 -23.32 -3.87 11.89
C TYR A 227 -24.24 -5.05 12.24
N VAL A 228 -23.93 -6.23 11.70
CA VAL A 228 -24.58 -7.50 12.04
C VAL A 228 -24.52 -7.76 13.56
N VAL A 229 -23.34 -7.62 14.16
CA VAL A 229 -23.11 -7.65 15.63
C VAL A 229 -22.20 -6.49 16.02
N GLY A 230 -22.52 -5.79 17.09
CA GLY A 230 -21.82 -4.60 17.56
C GLY A 230 -22.76 -3.38 17.63
N LYS A 231 -22.39 -2.44 18.49
CA LYS A 231 -23.08 -1.19 18.83
C LYS A 231 -24.33 -1.36 19.68
N GLU A 232 -24.63 -2.57 20.16
CA GLU A 232 -25.80 -2.84 21.01
C GLU A 232 -25.81 -1.97 22.27
N LYS A 233 -24.63 -1.65 22.83
CA LYS A 233 -24.51 -0.73 23.97
C LYS A 233 -25.14 0.64 23.70
N ILE A 234 -24.98 1.21 22.50
CA ILE A 234 -25.63 2.48 22.15
C ILE A 234 -27.15 2.30 22.12
N LEU A 235 -27.64 1.22 21.52
CA LEU A 235 -29.07 0.95 21.37
C LEU A 235 -29.75 0.75 22.73
N VAL A 236 -29.14 -0.05 23.61
CA VAL A 236 -29.64 -0.31 24.96
C VAL A 236 -29.70 0.98 25.78
N GLU A 237 -28.68 1.84 25.68
CA GLU A 237 -28.61 3.10 26.43
C GLU A 237 -29.60 4.14 25.90
N ILE A 238 -29.81 4.22 24.58
CA ILE A 238 -30.91 5.03 24.02
C ILE A 238 -32.24 4.54 24.57
N ALA A 239 -32.48 3.23 24.55
CA ALA A 239 -33.76 2.69 25.00
C ALA A 239 -34.02 2.94 26.48
N SER A 240 -33.00 2.69 27.32
CA SER A 240 -33.10 2.84 28.77
C SER A 240 -33.19 4.29 29.21
N ARG A 241 -32.38 5.20 28.63
CA ARG A 241 -32.31 6.60 29.09
C ARG A 241 -33.31 7.53 28.38
N CYS A 242 -33.69 7.23 27.14
CA CYS A 242 -34.69 8.01 26.41
C CYS A 242 -36.11 7.43 26.50
N HIS A 243 -36.29 6.28 27.16
CA HIS A 243 -37.57 5.56 27.29
C HIS A 243 -38.25 5.30 25.94
N ARG A 244 -37.48 4.83 24.95
CA ARG A 244 -37.94 4.57 23.58
C ARG A 244 -37.60 3.13 23.21
N LYS A 245 -38.55 2.39 22.61
CA LYS A 245 -38.22 1.10 22.00
C LYS A 245 -37.28 1.31 20.80
N ILE A 246 -36.58 0.27 20.37
CA ILE A 246 -35.70 0.32 19.20
C ILE A 246 -36.21 -0.66 18.16
N HIS A 247 -36.51 -0.15 16.96
CA HIS A 247 -36.93 -0.99 15.85
C HIS A 247 -35.71 -1.65 15.19
N VAL A 248 -35.79 -2.96 14.98
CA VAL A 248 -34.77 -3.79 14.31
C VAL A 248 -35.47 -4.76 13.35
N ASP A 249 -34.77 -5.16 12.29
CA ASP A 249 -35.28 -6.23 11.42
C ASP A 249 -35.23 -7.61 12.12
N GLY A 250 -35.98 -8.58 11.60
CA GLY A 250 -36.05 -9.92 12.20
C GLY A 250 -34.72 -10.67 12.24
N LYS A 251 -33.78 -10.39 11.32
CA LYS A 251 -32.44 -10.97 11.33
C LYS A 251 -31.63 -10.45 12.52
N LYS A 252 -31.66 -9.13 12.75
CA LYS A 252 -31.02 -8.49 13.90
C LYS A 252 -31.72 -8.87 15.20
N MET A 253 -33.04 -9.04 15.20
CA MET A 253 -33.78 -9.55 16.36
C MET A 253 -33.32 -10.95 16.78
N ALA A 254 -33.19 -11.89 15.83
CA ALA A 254 -32.67 -13.23 16.11
C ALA A 254 -31.27 -13.21 16.75
N ILE A 255 -30.38 -12.35 16.24
CA ILE A 255 -29.05 -12.13 16.83
C ILE A 255 -29.17 -11.58 18.26
N LEU A 256 -30.03 -10.58 18.48
CA LEU A 256 -30.25 -9.99 19.80
C LEU A 256 -30.80 -11.02 20.80
N HIS A 257 -31.65 -11.97 20.39
CA HIS A 257 -32.06 -13.08 21.24
C HIS A 257 -30.86 -13.93 21.68
N VAL A 258 -29.96 -14.29 20.75
CA VAL A 258 -28.74 -15.04 21.09
C VAL A 258 -27.86 -14.27 22.07
N LEU A 259 -27.69 -12.96 21.85
CA LEU A 259 -26.90 -12.08 22.73
C LEU A 259 -27.55 -11.84 24.10
N GLY A 260 -28.81 -12.28 24.31
CA GLY A 260 -29.55 -12.11 25.55
C GLY A 260 -30.36 -10.81 25.65
N TYR A 261 -30.42 -10.03 24.57
CA TYR A 261 -31.14 -8.76 24.51
C TYR A 261 -32.57 -8.88 23.94
N GLY A 262 -32.87 -9.91 23.15
CA GLY A 262 -34.18 -10.01 22.46
C GLY A 262 -35.39 -10.08 23.40
N ASN A 263 -35.22 -10.64 24.60
CA ASN A 263 -36.30 -10.76 25.59
C ASN A 263 -36.42 -9.54 26.53
N SER A 264 -35.61 -8.50 26.34
CA SER A 264 -35.58 -7.34 27.24
C SER A 264 -36.79 -6.40 27.09
N GLY A 265 -37.60 -6.57 26.04
CA GLY A 265 -38.75 -5.72 25.73
C GLY A 265 -38.39 -4.33 25.19
N ILE A 266 -37.10 -4.01 25.05
CA ILE A 266 -36.61 -2.72 24.53
C ILE A 266 -36.48 -2.69 23.01
N PHE A 267 -36.46 -3.86 22.36
CA PHE A 267 -36.42 -4.01 20.91
C PHE A 267 -37.80 -4.44 20.39
N THR A 268 -38.11 -4.07 19.15
CA THR A 268 -39.36 -4.46 18.47
C THR A 268 -39.11 -4.67 16.98
N GLU A 269 -39.82 -5.61 16.38
CA GLU A 269 -39.86 -5.79 14.92
C GLU A 269 -40.96 -4.93 14.27
N ASP A 270 -41.86 -4.35 15.06
CA ASP A 270 -42.89 -3.43 14.57
C ASP A 270 -42.32 -2.02 14.48
N GLU A 271 -42.21 -1.52 13.25
CA GLU A 271 -41.68 -0.19 12.96
C GLU A 271 -42.58 0.96 13.45
N SER A 272 -43.87 0.70 13.69
CA SER A 272 -44.83 1.72 14.12
C SER A 272 -44.78 2.01 15.63
N GLU A 273 -44.21 1.09 16.41
CA GLU A 273 -44.11 1.23 17.87
C GLU A 273 -43.04 2.24 18.32
N THR A 274 -42.14 2.66 17.44
CA THR A 274 -41.04 3.55 17.79
C THR A 274 -40.52 4.38 16.62
N ASP A 275 -39.93 5.52 16.95
CA ASP A 275 -39.25 6.42 16.04
C ASP A 275 -37.71 6.30 16.09
N VAL A 276 -37.18 5.25 16.70
CA VAL A 276 -35.74 4.94 16.69
C VAL A 276 -35.51 3.62 15.94
N HIS A 277 -34.94 3.70 14.73
CA HIS A 277 -34.78 2.56 13.83
C HIS A 277 -33.30 2.24 13.62
N VAL A 278 -32.95 0.96 13.70
CA VAL A 278 -31.62 0.47 13.34
C VAL A 278 -31.53 0.28 11.83
N VAL A 279 -30.47 0.80 11.22
CA VAL A 279 -30.27 0.71 9.78
C VAL A 279 -28.88 0.21 9.42
N GLY A 280 -28.76 -0.33 8.20
CA GLY A 280 -27.47 -0.59 7.58
C GLY A 280 -26.69 0.70 7.32
N TRP A 281 -25.38 0.60 7.35
CA TRP A 281 -24.46 1.74 7.18
C TRP A 281 -24.69 2.53 5.88
N ASN A 282 -24.96 1.81 4.78
CA ASN A 282 -25.25 2.34 3.45
C ASN A 282 -26.49 3.25 3.37
N VAL A 283 -27.40 3.16 4.36
CA VAL A 283 -28.60 3.99 4.42
C VAL A 283 -28.25 5.45 4.73
N LEU A 284 -27.30 5.68 5.65
CA LEU A 284 -26.90 7.03 6.07
C LEU A 284 -25.78 7.62 5.20
N GLY A 285 -24.95 6.78 4.59
CA GLY A 285 -23.86 7.26 3.73
C GLY A 285 -22.76 6.25 3.53
N GLU A 286 -21.68 6.71 2.91
CA GLU A 286 -20.49 5.91 2.65
C GLU A 286 -19.25 6.60 3.21
N THR A 287 -18.31 5.81 3.73
CA THR A 287 -16.98 6.29 4.06
C THR A 287 -16.02 5.97 2.93
N TRP A 288 -15.43 7.00 2.28
CA TRP A 288 -14.06 7.04 1.72
C TRP A 288 -13.95 8.09 0.59
N PRO A 289 -12.92 8.97 0.55
CA PRO A 289 -11.93 9.25 1.60
C PRO A 289 -12.46 10.13 2.76
N TYR A 290 -13.69 10.65 2.63
CA TYR A 290 -14.45 11.38 3.67
C TYR A 290 -15.86 10.81 3.73
N PHE A 291 -16.59 11.05 4.82
CA PHE A 291 -17.99 10.61 4.92
C PHE A 291 -18.87 11.37 3.93
N ARG A 292 -19.58 10.65 3.07
CA ARG A 292 -20.54 11.20 2.11
C ARG A 292 -21.96 10.88 2.60
N PRO A 293 -22.74 11.88 3.03
CA PRO A 293 -24.09 11.65 3.53
C PRO A 293 -25.05 11.25 2.40
N ASN A 294 -25.89 10.25 2.65
CA ASN A 294 -26.94 9.81 1.73
C ASN A 294 -28.29 10.46 2.08
N PHE A 295 -28.37 11.78 1.92
CA PHE A 295 -29.60 12.53 2.17
C PHE A 295 -30.74 12.15 1.20
N VAL A 296 -30.43 11.53 0.06
CA VAL A 296 -31.46 11.05 -0.89
C VAL A 296 -32.23 9.89 -0.28
N ARG A 297 -31.52 8.85 0.20
CA ARG A 297 -32.17 7.71 0.86
C ARG A 297 -32.89 8.12 2.14
N MET A 298 -32.30 9.00 2.94
CA MET A 298 -32.98 9.54 4.13
C MET A 298 -34.27 10.29 3.78
N LYS A 299 -34.30 11.03 2.66
CA LYS A 299 -35.50 11.71 2.18
C LYS A 299 -36.58 10.73 1.74
N GLU A 300 -36.21 9.64 1.07
CA GLU A 300 -37.16 8.58 0.69
C GLU A 300 -37.80 7.97 1.94
N ILE A 301 -37.00 7.58 2.93
CA ILE A 301 -37.49 7.01 4.21
C ILE A 301 -38.39 8.03 4.93
N MET A 302 -38.00 9.31 4.95
CA MET A 302 -38.79 10.37 5.57
C MET A 302 -40.18 10.50 4.96
N VAL A 303 -40.27 10.47 3.62
CA VAL A 303 -41.53 10.60 2.88
C VAL A 303 -42.37 9.33 3.01
N GLU A 304 -41.75 8.17 2.84
CA GLU A 304 -42.37 6.85 2.95
C GLU A 304 -43.02 6.65 4.33
N LYS A 305 -42.32 7.04 5.40
CA LYS A 305 -42.79 6.87 6.78
C LYS A 305 -43.51 8.10 7.36
N GLY A 306 -43.65 9.18 6.59
CA GLY A 306 -44.41 10.37 6.99
C GLY A 306 -43.80 11.20 8.14
N TYR A 307 -42.47 11.31 8.22
CA TYR A 307 -41.79 12.10 9.26
C TYR A 307 -41.44 13.53 8.82
N ASP A 308 -41.39 14.50 9.74
CA ASP A 308 -41.01 15.89 9.43
C ASP A 308 -39.48 16.12 9.43
N LYS A 309 -38.74 15.27 10.13
CA LYS A 309 -37.28 15.34 10.29
C LYS A 309 -36.67 13.95 10.43
N VAL A 310 -35.47 13.77 9.88
CA VAL A 310 -34.68 12.53 10.08
C VAL A 310 -33.29 12.86 10.62
N VAL A 311 -32.91 12.18 11.70
CA VAL A 311 -31.61 12.31 12.37
C VAL A 311 -30.89 10.97 12.32
N GLY A 312 -29.78 10.91 11.59
CA GLY A 312 -28.93 9.73 11.50
C GLY A 312 -27.75 9.77 12.48
N PHE A 313 -27.40 8.64 13.08
CA PHE A 313 -26.18 8.45 13.86
C PHE A 313 -25.28 7.42 13.18
N VAL A 314 -24.02 7.79 12.96
CA VAL A 314 -22.99 6.92 12.38
C VAL A 314 -21.90 6.70 13.44
N PRO A 315 -22.04 5.67 14.30
CA PRO A 315 -21.06 5.33 15.34
C PRO A 315 -19.86 4.59 14.75
N THR A 316 -18.72 5.29 14.60
CA THR A 316 -17.49 4.70 14.05
C THR A 316 -16.21 5.42 14.45
N GLY A 317 -15.15 4.65 14.71
CA GLY A 317 -13.78 5.13 14.89
C GLY A 317 -13.09 5.55 13.58
N TRP A 318 -13.68 5.29 12.41
CA TRP A 318 -13.10 5.57 11.08
C TRP A 318 -13.32 7.02 10.59
N THR A 319 -13.73 7.93 11.47
CA THR A 319 -14.04 9.31 11.12
C THR A 319 -12.80 10.21 11.25
N TYR A 320 -12.04 10.33 10.14
CA TYR A 320 -10.84 11.17 10.03
C TYR A 320 -11.06 12.68 10.25
N GLU A 321 -12.31 13.13 10.29
CA GLU A 321 -12.70 14.53 10.41
C GLU A 321 -12.86 15.00 11.86
N VAL A 322 -12.81 14.07 12.81
CA VAL A 322 -13.11 14.34 14.22
C VAL A 322 -11.83 14.81 14.90
N LYS A 323 -11.71 16.14 15.08
CA LYS A 323 -10.74 16.71 16.03
C LYS A 323 -11.13 16.28 17.44
N ARG A 324 -10.12 16.05 18.29
CA ARG A 324 -10.27 15.77 19.73
C ARG A 324 -11.35 16.73 20.30
N ASN A 325 -12.49 16.19 20.70
CA ASN A 325 -13.64 16.88 21.34
C ASN A 325 -14.68 17.57 20.43
N LYS A 326 -14.85 17.19 19.14
CA LYS A 326 -15.99 17.66 18.33
C LYS A 326 -16.67 16.55 17.54
N PHE A 327 -17.90 16.23 17.93
CA PHE A 327 -18.83 15.44 17.13
C PHE A 327 -19.21 16.24 15.88
N THR A 328 -18.90 15.69 14.71
CA THR A 328 -19.15 16.37 13.43
C THR A 328 -20.57 16.06 12.98
N VAL A 329 -21.36 17.10 12.69
CA VAL A 329 -22.72 16.96 12.20
C VAL A 329 -22.79 17.44 10.75
N ARG A 330 -23.36 16.61 9.88
CA ARG A 330 -23.68 16.96 8.49
C ARG A 330 -25.16 17.26 8.41
N SER A 331 -25.52 18.51 8.17
CA SER A 331 -26.91 18.96 8.11
C SER A 331 -27.26 19.45 6.72
N LYS A 332 -28.47 19.12 6.27
CA LYS A 332 -29.07 19.65 5.04
C LYS A 332 -30.59 19.64 5.21
N ASP A 333 -31.23 20.81 5.12
CA ASP A 333 -32.69 20.96 5.25
C ASP A 333 -33.22 20.30 6.54
N SER A 334 -34.14 19.33 6.42
CA SER A 334 -34.69 18.54 7.54
C SER A 334 -33.87 17.30 7.92
N PHE A 335 -32.62 17.20 7.48
CA PHE A 335 -31.75 16.04 7.71
C PHE A 335 -30.51 16.41 8.52
N GLU A 336 -30.21 15.61 9.54
CA GLU A 336 -28.96 15.71 10.30
C GLU A 336 -28.29 14.34 10.38
N ILE A 337 -26.99 14.26 10.12
CA ILE A 337 -26.19 13.05 10.33
C ILE A 337 -25.07 13.35 11.30
N HIS A 338 -25.12 12.71 12.46
CA HIS A 338 -24.12 12.80 13.51
C HIS A 338 -23.05 11.74 13.31
N LEU A 339 -21.82 12.19 13.07
CA LEU A 339 -20.65 11.33 13.05
C LEU A 339 -20.16 11.15 14.48
N VAL A 340 -20.42 9.97 15.04
CA VAL A 340 -20.16 9.65 16.44
C VAL A 340 -18.86 8.84 16.50
N PRO A 341 -17.77 9.36 17.09
CA PRO A 341 -16.47 8.69 17.15
C PRO A 341 -16.49 7.55 18.20
N TYR A 342 -17.26 6.51 17.93
CA TYR A 342 -17.47 5.37 18.80
C TYR A 342 -16.76 4.14 18.21
N SER A 343 -15.92 3.50 19.02
CA SER A 343 -15.21 2.27 18.65
C SER A 343 -15.36 1.21 19.74
N GLU A 344 -15.43 -0.04 19.31
CA GLU A 344 -15.33 -1.23 20.17
C GLU A 344 -13.91 -1.82 20.16
N HIS A 345 -12.95 -1.14 19.53
CA HIS A 345 -11.53 -1.47 19.61
C HIS A 345 -10.80 -0.40 20.40
N SER A 346 -9.70 -0.78 21.02
CA SER A 346 -8.80 0.12 21.74
C SER A 346 -8.27 1.24 20.84
N ASN A 347 -8.27 2.47 21.35
CA ASN A 347 -7.61 3.60 20.73
C ASN A 347 -6.09 3.53 20.98
N TYR A 348 -5.34 4.46 20.41
CA TYR A 348 -3.88 4.44 20.52
C TYR A 348 -3.35 4.50 21.97
N ASP A 349 -3.97 5.32 22.82
CA ASP A 349 -3.53 5.50 24.21
C ASP A 349 -3.87 4.26 25.06
N GLU A 350 -5.05 3.69 24.87
CA GLU A 350 -5.50 2.46 25.52
C GLU A 350 -4.64 1.25 25.14
N LEU A 351 -4.27 1.10 23.86
CA LEU A 351 -3.36 0.04 23.41
C LEU A 351 -2.00 0.12 24.12
N ARG A 352 -1.45 1.33 24.27
CA ARG A 352 -0.18 1.52 24.97
C ARG A 352 -0.30 1.26 26.46
N GLU A 353 -1.40 1.65 27.08
CA GLU A 353 -1.67 1.37 28.49
C GLU A 353 -1.82 -0.15 28.73
N TYR A 354 -2.46 -0.86 27.81
CA TYR A 354 -2.61 -2.30 27.92
C TYR A 354 -1.26 -3.03 27.84
N VAL A 355 -0.42 -2.66 26.87
CA VAL A 355 0.95 -3.20 26.76
C VAL A 355 1.80 -2.80 27.97
N ARG A 356 1.63 -1.58 28.49
CA ARG A 356 2.33 -1.13 29.71
C ARG A 356 1.94 -1.93 30.95
N PHE A 357 0.66 -2.32 31.05
CA PHE A 357 0.16 -3.15 32.14
C PHE A 357 0.74 -4.57 32.05
N LEU A 358 0.63 -5.22 30.89
CA LEU A 358 1.11 -6.59 30.71
C LEU A 358 2.63 -6.72 30.65
N LYS A 359 3.36 -5.68 30.24
CA LYS A 359 4.82 -5.68 30.06
C LYS A 359 5.33 -6.93 29.30
N PRO A 360 4.77 -7.25 28.11
CA PRO A 360 5.15 -8.45 27.39
C PRO A 360 6.62 -8.36 26.94
N ARG A 361 7.28 -9.50 26.72
CA ARG A 361 8.60 -9.52 26.07
C ARG A 361 8.49 -9.07 24.61
N ARG A 362 7.40 -9.46 23.93
CA ARG A 362 7.17 -9.19 22.50
C ARG A 362 5.71 -8.83 22.20
N VAL A 363 5.50 -7.93 21.24
CA VAL A 363 4.18 -7.57 20.70
C VAL A 363 4.08 -8.05 19.25
N ASN A 364 3.08 -8.86 18.93
CA ASN A 364 2.76 -9.35 17.60
C ASN A 364 1.48 -8.66 17.12
N PRO A 365 1.53 -7.78 16.11
CA PRO A 365 0.33 -7.14 15.59
C PRO A 365 -0.58 -8.18 14.91
N THR A 366 -1.89 -8.06 15.08
CA THR A 366 -2.89 -8.90 14.38
C THR A 366 -3.58 -8.20 13.22
N VAL A 367 -3.49 -6.86 13.13
CA VAL A 367 -4.09 -6.02 12.05
C VAL A 367 -3.06 -5.11 11.35
N GLY A 368 -3.07 -5.00 10.01
CA GLY A 368 -2.06 -4.27 9.22
C GLY A 368 -1.74 -4.85 7.82
N VAL A 369 -0.86 -4.18 7.06
CA VAL A 369 -0.36 -4.68 5.76
C VAL A 369 0.88 -5.56 5.98
N ASP A 370 0.94 -6.75 5.37
CA ASP A 370 2.06 -7.71 5.48
C ASP A 370 2.28 -8.30 6.90
N ILE A 371 1.23 -8.53 7.68
CA ILE A 371 1.31 -9.13 9.04
C ILE A 371 1.81 -10.57 9.00
N GLU A 372 1.54 -11.28 7.91
CA GLU A 372 1.98 -12.65 7.68
C GLU A 372 3.51 -12.78 7.69
N LYS A 373 4.22 -11.66 7.49
CA LYS A 373 5.69 -11.56 7.58
C LYS A 373 6.06 -10.90 8.91
N LEU A 374 6.54 -11.70 9.86
CA LEU A 374 6.92 -11.27 11.22
C LEU A 374 7.92 -10.10 11.25
N ASP A 375 8.74 -9.98 10.20
CA ASP A 375 9.78 -8.95 10.00
C ASP A 375 9.41 -7.90 8.95
N SER A 376 8.13 -7.76 8.60
CA SER A 376 7.71 -6.72 7.66
C SER A 376 8.02 -5.32 8.20
N LYS A 377 8.34 -4.40 7.29
CA LYS A 377 8.60 -2.99 7.64
C LYS A 377 7.40 -2.36 8.37
N HIS A 378 6.20 -2.83 8.07
CA HIS A 378 4.96 -2.37 8.69
C HIS A 378 4.80 -2.90 10.12
N ALA A 379 4.98 -4.21 10.35
CA ALA A 379 4.94 -4.80 11.68
C ALA A 379 6.03 -4.21 12.60
N GLN A 380 7.24 -3.98 12.08
CA GLN A 380 8.31 -3.30 12.82
C GLN A 380 7.94 -1.85 13.19
N LYS A 381 7.27 -1.12 12.28
CA LYS A 381 6.80 0.24 12.56
C LYS A 381 5.71 0.27 13.64
N LEU A 382 4.79 -0.70 13.61
CA LEU A 382 3.77 -0.88 14.66
C LEU A 382 4.40 -1.19 16.02
N ARG A 383 5.35 -2.13 16.06
CA ARG A 383 6.10 -2.48 17.28
C ARG A 383 6.85 -1.30 17.90
N LYS A 384 7.38 -0.37 17.08
CA LYS A 384 8.05 0.85 17.57
C LYS A 384 7.14 1.73 18.43
N HIS A 385 5.82 1.70 18.25
CA HIS A 385 4.89 2.45 19.12
C HIS A 385 4.90 1.97 20.59
N PHE A 386 5.41 0.76 20.82
CA PHE A 386 5.50 0.11 22.12
C PHE A 386 6.95 0.02 22.65
N SER A 387 7.92 0.68 22.00
CA SER A 387 9.30 0.74 22.53
C SER A 387 9.33 1.37 23.92
N GLY A 388 10.09 0.78 24.85
CA GLY A 388 10.10 1.18 26.26
C GLY A 388 8.89 0.73 27.08
N LEU A 389 7.92 0.02 26.49
CA LEU A 389 6.78 -0.60 27.20
C LEU A 389 6.87 -2.13 27.26
N VAL A 390 7.80 -2.73 26.51
CA VAL A 390 8.11 -4.16 26.50
C VAL A 390 9.35 -4.45 27.33
N ASP A 391 9.54 -5.68 27.80
CA ASP A 391 10.77 -6.08 28.52
C ASP A 391 11.98 -6.15 27.56
N GLU A 392 12.66 -5.02 27.40
CA GLU A 392 13.82 -4.88 26.51
C GLU A 392 15.06 -5.65 27.00
N MET A 393 15.17 -5.95 28.31
CA MET A 393 16.31 -6.71 28.85
C MET A 393 16.24 -8.19 28.47
N ALA A 394 15.05 -8.78 28.46
CA ALA A 394 14.83 -10.14 27.98
C ALA A 394 15.21 -10.28 26.49
N ASN A 395 14.82 -9.31 25.66
CA ASN A 395 15.14 -9.28 24.24
C ASN A 395 16.64 -9.16 23.97
N LYS A 396 17.38 -8.37 24.77
CA LYS A 396 18.85 -8.28 24.68
C LYS A 396 19.53 -9.59 25.09
N LYS A 397 19.03 -10.28 26.11
CA LYS A 397 19.60 -11.56 26.59
C LYS A 397 19.39 -12.70 25.58
N GLU A 398 18.22 -12.78 24.95
CA GLU A 398 17.93 -13.73 23.88
C GLU A 398 18.75 -13.43 22.60
N PHE A 399 18.87 -12.15 22.24
CA PHE A 399 19.76 -11.68 21.18
C PHE A 399 21.22 -12.11 21.42
N LEU A 400 21.72 -11.95 22.66
CA LEU A 400 23.07 -12.36 23.05
C LEU A 400 23.25 -13.89 23.10
N LEU A 401 22.22 -14.64 23.50
CA LEU A 401 22.22 -16.11 23.46
C LEU A 401 22.22 -16.65 22.03
N GLY A 402 21.61 -15.93 21.07
CA GLY A 402 21.67 -16.25 19.64
C GLY A 402 23.08 -16.31 19.07
N PHE A 403 24.02 -15.48 19.57
CA PHE A 403 25.43 -15.53 19.17
C PHE A 403 26.16 -16.78 19.69
N ARG A 404 25.69 -17.38 20.79
CA ARG A 404 26.28 -18.62 21.32
C ARG A 404 25.83 -19.87 20.58
N ARG A 405 24.65 -19.84 19.95
CA ARG A 405 24.09 -20.99 19.23
C ARG A 405 24.75 -21.22 17.86
N GLY A 406 25.31 -20.16 17.25
CA GLY A 406 26.01 -20.22 15.96
C GLY A 406 27.43 -20.82 16.00
N LEU A 407 27.95 -21.17 17.18
CA LEU A 407 29.31 -21.74 17.34
C LEU A 407 29.32 -23.27 17.53
N CYS A 408 28.17 -23.94 17.61
CA CYS A 408 28.10 -25.40 17.78
C CYS A 408 27.46 -26.18 16.62
N GLU A 409 27.05 -25.53 15.53
CA GLU A 409 26.63 -26.23 14.30
C GLU A 409 27.74 -26.18 13.26
N ASN A 410 28.87 -26.80 13.58
CA ASN A 410 29.88 -27.27 12.62
C ASN A 410 30.86 -28.20 13.37
N GLY A 411 30.59 -29.50 13.33
CA GLY A 411 31.43 -30.51 13.99
C GLY A 411 30.88 -31.92 13.85
N GLU A 412 31.21 -32.55 12.73
CA GLU A 412 31.43 -33.99 12.51
C GLU A 412 30.41 -35.04 12.99
N LYS A 413 29.85 -35.76 12.01
CA LYS A 413 29.32 -37.10 12.15
C LYS A 413 30.45 -38.06 12.55
N VAL A 414 30.47 -38.52 13.80
CA VAL A 414 31.12 -39.78 14.17
C VAL A 414 30.11 -40.63 14.94
N LYS A 415 29.84 -41.83 14.43
CA LYS A 415 29.11 -42.89 15.12
C LYS A 415 29.99 -43.40 16.27
N LEU A 416 29.44 -43.53 17.48
CA LEU A 416 29.73 -44.63 18.40
C LEU A 416 28.69 -44.70 19.52
N SER A 417 28.37 -45.93 19.88
CA SER A 417 27.32 -46.42 20.77
C SER A 417 27.62 -46.24 22.26
N ALA A 418 26.55 -46.07 23.04
CA ALA A 418 26.31 -46.52 24.42
C ALA A 418 27.49 -46.56 25.43
N ASN A 419 27.39 -45.76 26.50
CA ASN A 419 27.10 -46.29 27.84
C ASN A 419 26.83 -45.16 28.86
N ALA A 420 25.95 -45.49 29.80
CA ALA A 420 25.54 -44.70 30.94
C ALA A 420 26.63 -44.66 32.04
N ASP A 421 26.33 -43.85 33.06
CA ASP A 421 26.98 -43.76 34.37
C ASP A 421 28.29 -42.97 34.45
N LEU A 422 28.14 -41.73 34.97
CA LEU A 422 29.00 -41.14 36.01
C LEU A 422 28.43 -39.75 36.36
N ASN A 423 27.25 -39.77 36.97
CA ASN A 423 26.63 -38.65 37.67
C ASN A 423 26.47 -39.08 39.13
N GLU A 424 27.56 -39.07 39.91
CA GLU A 424 27.45 -39.36 41.35
C GLU A 424 28.45 -38.61 42.27
N GLU A 425 29.14 -37.56 41.78
CA GLU A 425 30.12 -36.83 42.62
C GLU A 425 29.90 -35.31 42.76
N LEU A 426 28.81 -34.74 42.22
CA LEU A 426 28.55 -33.30 42.39
C LEU A 426 27.35 -32.94 43.28
N GLU A 427 26.59 -33.93 43.77
CA GLU A 427 25.43 -33.73 44.67
C GLU A 427 25.79 -33.66 46.17
N GLN A 428 27.07 -33.81 46.54
CA GLN A 428 27.50 -33.73 47.95
C GLN A 428 28.01 -32.36 48.40
N ARG A 429 28.07 -31.34 47.52
CA ARG A 429 28.58 -30.00 47.91
C ARG A 429 27.53 -28.89 48.04
N LYS A 430 26.23 -29.22 47.92
CA LYS A 430 25.13 -28.23 48.06
C LYS A 430 24.33 -28.31 49.35
N LYS A 431 24.77 -29.12 50.33
CA LYS A 431 24.17 -29.16 51.68
C LYS A 431 25.20 -28.88 52.77
N GLN A 432 25.74 -27.68 52.77
CA GLN A 432 26.23 -27.06 54.00
C GLN A 432 26.32 -25.54 53.79
N ASN A 433 25.83 -24.81 54.79
CA ASN A 433 25.80 -23.35 54.94
C ASN A 433 24.50 -22.65 54.48
N LYS A 434 23.45 -22.86 55.27
CA LYS A 434 22.46 -21.83 55.60
C LYS A 434 22.18 -21.86 57.11
N SER A 435 22.54 -20.79 57.81
CA SER A 435 22.04 -20.34 59.12
C SER A 435 22.31 -18.83 59.18
N GLU A 436 21.28 -17.98 59.07
CA GLU A 436 20.64 -17.20 60.17
C GLU A 436 21.52 -16.01 60.64
N ILE A 437 21.12 -14.75 60.91
CA ILE A 437 19.85 -14.02 61.10
C ILE A 437 20.17 -12.47 61.21
N ILE A 438 19.41 -11.58 60.51
CA ILE A 438 18.80 -10.25 60.91
C ILE A 438 19.68 -9.06 61.47
N PRO A 439 19.32 -7.73 61.40
CA PRO A 439 18.51 -6.87 60.48
C PRO A 439 19.17 -5.51 60.03
N VAL A 440 18.42 -4.81 59.18
CA VAL A 440 18.37 -3.38 58.77
C VAL A 440 18.75 -2.32 59.83
N ILE A 441 19.46 -1.24 59.40
CA ILE A 441 19.21 0.21 59.66
C ILE A 441 20.21 1.07 58.83
N GLY A 442 19.74 2.18 58.21
CA GLY A 442 20.53 3.43 58.14
C GLY A 442 20.85 4.05 56.78
N ASN A 443 19.99 4.97 56.33
CA ASN A 443 20.26 6.30 55.77
C ASN A 443 21.26 6.58 54.60
N SER A 444 20.69 7.22 53.57
CA SER A 444 21.15 8.41 52.79
C SER A 444 22.64 8.61 52.45
N ASP A 445 23.00 8.62 51.16
CA ASP A 445 23.16 9.86 50.37
C ASP A 445 23.71 9.63 48.94
N VAL A 446 23.07 10.32 47.99
CA VAL A 446 23.58 11.18 46.91
C VAL A 446 25.08 11.11 46.50
N ILE A 447 25.28 10.67 45.25
CA ILE A 447 26.17 11.17 44.16
C ILE A 447 27.69 11.28 44.37
N GLY A 448 28.47 10.62 43.48
CA GLY A 448 29.73 11.19 42.99
C GLY A 448 30.78 10.16 42.52
N LEU A 449 31.05 10.19 41.20
CA LEU A 449 32.35 10.06 40.51
C LEU A 449 33.48 9.21 41.13
N GLY A 450 34.05 8.29 40.36
CA GLY A 450 35.41 7.81 40.60
C GLY A 450 35.82 6.60 39.78
N ASP A 451 36.77 6.82 38.87
CA ASP A 451 37.50 5.86 38.05
C ASP A 451 37.98 4.59 38.78
N SER A 452 38.05 3.48 38.04
CA SER A 452 39.03 2.43 38.32
C SER A 452 39.96 2.28 37.11
N SER A 453 41.18 2.77 37.29
CA SER A 453 42.31 2.58 36.41
C SER A 453 42.99 1.23 36.65
N SER A 454 43.49 0.68 35.54
CA SER A 454 44.78 -0.02 35.38
C SER A 454 45.06 -1.30 36.17
N LEU A 455 45.08 -2.42 35.43
CA LEU A 455 46.18 -3.39 35.48
C LEU A 455 46.87 -3.37 34.10
N GLN A 456 48.08 -2.78 34.05
CA GLN A 456 49.00 -2.88 32.91
C GLN A 456 49.78 -4.18 33.04
N ASP A 457 49.83 -4.96 31.96
CA ASP A 457 50.80 -6.06 31.80
C ASP A 457 51.75 -5.72 30.65
N SER A 458 53.02 -5.58 30.96
CA SER A 458 54.09 -5.13 30.06
C SER A 458 54.90 -6.33 29.55
N GLY A 459 54.40 -7.07 28.57
CA GLY A 459 55.18 -8.08 27.84
C GLY A 459 55.88 -7.47 26.63
N VAL A 460 57.20 -7.60 26.45
CA VAL A 460 57.92 -7.07 25.27
C VAL A 460 57.44 -7.78 23.99
N LEU A 461 57.02 -7.02 22.97
CA LEU A 461 56.53 -7.54 21.68
C LEU A 461 57.67 -8.18 20.89
N THR A 462 57.41 -9.35 20.29
CA THR A 462 58.31 -9.96 19.31
C THR A 462 58.35 -9.13 18.03
N ASP A 463 59.50 -9.07 17.32
CA ASP A 463 59.62 -8.25 16.10
C ASP A 463 58.63 -8.66 15.00
N VAL A 464 58.17 -9.92 15.01
CA VAL A 464 57.16 -10.44 14.07
C VAL A 464 55.76 -9.88 14.37
N GLU A 465 55.37 -9.77 15.64
CA GLU A 465 54.08 -9.18 16.02
C GLU A 465 54.07 -7.66 15.80
N ARG A 466 55.21 -6.99 16.05
CA ARG A 466 55.37 -5.57 15.74
C ARG A 466 55.18 -5.32 14.24
N GLU A 467 55.78 -6.17 13.39
CA GLU A 467 55.67 -6.04 11.94
C GLU A 467 54.24 -6.27 11.43
N ARG A 468 53.51 -7.24 12.01
CA ARG A 468 52.09 -7.46 11.68
C ARG A 468 51.22 -6.25 12.03
N ILE A 469 51.41 -5.66 13.20
CA ILE A 469 50.64 -4.49 13.65
C ILE A 469 50.95 -3.28 12.75
N ILE A 470 52.21 -3.09 12.36
CA ILE A 470 52.59 -2.03 11.42
C ILE A 470 51.91 -2.23 10.07
N GLN A 471 51.87 -3.46 9.56
CA GLN A 471 51.24 -3.77 8.28
C GLN A 471 49.72 -3.51 8.33
N GLU A 472 49.05 -3.93 9.40
CA GLU A 472 47.61 -3.69 9.58
C GLU A 472 47.28 -2.21 9.73
N LEU A 473 48.11 -1.42 10.43
CA LEU A 473 47.93 0.03 10.54
C LEU A 473 48.24 0.74 9.21
N HIS A 474 49.23 0.29 8.46
CA HIS A 474 49.55 0.83 7.14
C HIS A 474 48.40 0.63 6.15
N ASP A 475 47.66 -0.48 6.25
CA ASP A 475 46.48 -0.73 5.42
C ASP A 475 45.25 0.10 5.86
N CYS A 476 45.22 0.56 7.12
CA CYS A 476 44.13 1.35 7.69
C CYS A 476 44.37 2.88 7.67
N LEU A 477 45.61 3.33 7.50
CA LEU A 477 46.00 4.75 7.53
C LEU A 477 46.33 5.27 6.11
N PRO A 478 46.25 6.60 5.87
CA PRO A 478 46.57 7.18 4.57
C PRO A 478 48.01 6.88 4.14
N LYS A 479 48.22 6.67 2.83
CA LYS A 479 49.54 6.30 2.26
C LYS A 479 50.68 7.30 2.49
N TRP A 480 50.36 8.54 2.89
CA TRP A 480 51.35 9.56 3.23
C TRP A 480 51.86 9.45 4.68
N VAL A 481 51.19 8.64 5.53
CA VAL A 481 51.62 8.39 6.90
C VAL A 481 52.87 7.52 6.87
N THR A 482 53.95 8.04 7.42
CA THR A 482 55.25 7.37 7.41
C THR A 482 55.32 6.27 8.45
N ARG A 483 56.21 5.29 8.23
CA ARG A 483 56.41 4.15 9.13
C ARG A 483 56.80 4.58 10.55
N ASP A 484 57.56 5.66 10.70
CA ASP A 484 57.95 6.21 12.00
C ASP A 484 56.76 6.80 12.76
N GLN A 485 55.81 7.44 12.06
CA GLN A 485 54.56 7.94 12.66
C GLN A 485 53.65 6.79 13.10
N ILE A 486 53.63 5.68 12.38
CA ILE A 486 52.91 4.47 12.78
C ILE A 486 53.52 3.88 14.06
N LEU A 487 54.85 3.85 14.18
CA LEU A 487 55.54 3.38 15.39
C LEU A 487 55.24 4.27 16.61
N GLU A 488 55.14 5.59 16.41
CA GLU A 488 54.75 6.55 17.45
C GLU A 488 53.27 6.37 17.88
N LEU A 489 52.38 6.11 16.93
CA LEU A 489 50.97 5.79 17.19
C LEU A 489 50.81 4.49 17.99
N ILE A 490 51.59 3.45 17.66
CA ILE A 490 51.59 2.18 18.40
C ILE A 490 52.09 2.40 19.83
N SER A 491 53.13 3.22 20.00
CA SER A 491 53.73 3.52 21.31
C SER A 491 52.79 4.33 22.21
N SER A 492 52.03 5.28 21.64
CA SER A 492 51.09 6.14 22.38
C SER A 492 49.73 5.50 22.68
N SER A 493 49.33 4.46 21.94
CA SER A 493 48.02 3.79 22.07
C SER A 493 48.06 2.47 22.85
N GLY A 494 49.20 2.10 23.43
CA GLY A 494 49.32 0.90 24.25
C GLY A 494 49.02 -0.41 23.49
N ARG A 495 49.32 -0.47 22.19
CA ARG A 495 49.13 -1.63 21.30
C ARG A 495 47.70 -1.93 20.87
N ASN A 496 46.73 -1.04 21.14
CA ASN A 496 45.38 -1.18 20.63
C ASN A 496 45.25 -0.49 19.26
N ILE A 497 45.16 -1.28 18.19
CA ILE A 497 45.06 -0.81 16.79
C ILE A 497 43.86 0.12 16.59
N ILE A 498 42.71 -0.21 17.20
CA ILE A 498 41.49 0.59 17.08
C ILE A 498 41.69 1.95 17.73
N GLN A 499 42.31 1.99 18.91
CA GLN A 499 42.62 3.25 19.59
C GLN A 499 43.66 4.07 18.83
N ALA A 500 44.67 3.42 18.23
CA ALA A 500 45.70 4.10 17.43
C ALA A 500 45.09 4.80 16.20
N VAL A 501 44.21 4.12 15.47
CA VAL A 501 43.52 4.68 14.31
C VAL A 501 42.53 5.77 14.72
N SER A 502 41.78 5.57 15.81
CA SER A 502 40.86 6.61 16.33
C SER A 502 41.61 7.88 16.70
N ASN A 503 42.70 7.75 17.46
CA ASN A 503 43.53 8.88 17.89
C ASN A 503 44.16 9.62 16.70
N PHE A 504 44.56 8.90 15.64
CA PHE A 504 45.10 9.52 14.43
C PHE A 504 44.06 10.41 13.75
N TYR A 505 42.85 9.91 13.51
CA TYR A 505 41.81 10.66 12.82
C TYR A 505 41.19 11.77 13.67
N GLU A 506 41.12 11.60 14.99
CA GLU A 506 40.75 12.67 15.91
C GLU A 506 41.75 13.84 15.83
N ARG A 507 43.06 13.55 15.84
CA ARG A 507 44.09 14.59 15.69
C ARG A 507 44.10 15.26 14.32
N GLU A 508 43.84 14.51 13.25
CA GLU A 508 43.67 15.06 11.90
C GLU A 508 42.45 16.00 11.83
N THR A 509 41.35 15.61 12.47
CA THR A 509 40.13 16.42 12.54
C THR A 509 40.37 17.71 13.33
N GLU A 510 41.02 17.62 14.50
CA GLU A 510 41.40 18.79 15.29
C GLU A 510 42.36 19.72 14.53
N PHE A 511 43.32 19.16 13.80
CA PHE A 511 44.22 19.95 12.95
C PHE A 511 43.46 20.66 11.82
N TYR A 512 42.53 19.97 11.16
CA TYR A 512 41.67 20.55 10.12
C TYR A 512 40.76 21.66 10.66
N GLU A 513 40.21 21.50 11.86
CA GLU A 513 39.39 22.52 12.52
C GLU A 513 40.23 23.74 12.93
N GLN A 514 41.45 23.54 13.43
CA GLN A 514 42.37 24.62 13.78
C GLN A 514 42.86 25.40 12.54
N VAL A 515 43.17 24.70 11.44
CA VAL A 515 43.55 25.32 10.16
C VAL A 515 42.35 26.05 9.53
N SER A 516 41.14 25.55 9.70
CA SER A 516 39.91 26.20 9.24
C SER A 516 39.57 27.43 10.09
N ALA A 517 39.78 27.38 11.40
CA ALA A 517 39.61 28.52 12.30
C ALA A 517 40.62 29.65 12.01
N CYS A 518 41.90 29.32 11.76
CA CYS A 518 42.93 30.29 11.38
C CYS A 518 42.70 30.94 10.00
N LYS A 519 41.94 30.30 9.08
CA LYS A 519 41.55 30.92 7.80
C LYS A 519 40.44 31.97 7.93
N THR A 520 39.84 32.11 9.11
CA THR A 520 38.75 33.08 9.39
C THR A 520 39.24 34.41 9.99
N SER A 521 40.54 34.59 10.20
CA SER A 521 41.09 35.82 10.79
C SER A 521 42.28 36.39 10.02
N VAL A 522 42.13 36.61 8.71
CA VAL A 522 42.98 37.56 7.96
C VAL A 522 42.15 38.27 6.89
N SER A 523 42.31 39.60 6.82
CA SER A 523 42.02 40.55 5.74
C SER A 523 40.61 41.17 5.60
N THR A 524 40.37 42.23 6.39
CA THR A 524 39.86 43.50 5.87
C THR A 524 40.99 44.51 5.78
N SER A 525 41.51 44.77 4.57
CA SER A 525 42.07 46.08 4.19
C SER A 525 42.30 46.16 2.67
N GLN A 526 41.86 47.30 2.15
CA GLN A 526 41.96 47.89 0.81
C GLN A 526 43.25 47.62 0.01
N ALA A 527 43.09 47.44 -1.32
CA ALA A 527 43.71 48.25 -2.40
C ALA A 527 43.33 47.61 -3.76
N CYS A 528 42.62 48.31 -4.64
CA CYS A 528 43.18 49.15 -5.71
C CYS A 528 44.11 48.40 -6.66
N SER A 529 43.63 48.24 -7.89
CA SER A 529 44.30 47.84 -9.12
C SER A 529 45.67 48.47 -9.31
N PHE A 530 46.66 47.72 -9.83
CA PHE A 530 47.56 48.14 -10.93
C PHE A 530 48.40 46.97 -11.49
N ASN A 531 48.68 47.12 -12.79
CA ASN A 531 49.39 46.36 -13.82
C ASN A 531 50.62 45.47 -13.52
N ASP A 532 50.69 44.44 -14.38
CA ASP A 532 51.82 43.88 -15.15
C ASP A 532 53.21 43.57 -14.56
N SER A 533 53.63 42.36 -14.96
CA SER A 533 54.96 41.94 -15.42
C SER A 533 55.95 41.31 -14.42
N ALA A 534 56.23 40.03 -14.75
CA ALA A 534 57.54 39.39 -14.89
C ALA A 534 58.37 38.96 -13.65
N SER A 535 58.84 37.71 -13.79
CA SER A 535 60.09 37.11 -13.31
C SER A 535 60.13 36.35 -11.96
N LEU A 536 60.11 35.03 -12.11
CA LEU A 536 60.85 33.98 -11.38
C LEU A 536 62.39 34.26 -11.36
N PRO A 537 63.28 33.55 -10.59
CA PRO A 537 63.08 32.43 -9.64
C PRO A 537 64.09 32.35 -8.41
N LYS A 538 64.03 31.22 -7.66
CA LYS A 538 65.08 30.58 -6.78
C LYS A 538 65.31 31.24 -5.40
N SER A 539 65.59 30.57 -4.28
CA SER A 539 65.87 29.16 -3.90
C SER A 539 65.87 29.07 -2.36
N ASP A 540 65.60 27.87 -1.84
CA ASP A 540 65.85 27.28 -0.50
C ASP A 540 67.10 27.75 0.30
N PRO A 541 67.39 27.30 1.56
CA PRO A 541 66.57 26.64 2.60
C PRO A 541 66.82 27.12 4.07
N PHE A 542 66.01 26.60 5.02
CA PHE A 542 66.29 26.18 6.42
C PHE A 542 67.21 27.01 7.37
N ILE A 543 66.74 27.25 8.60
CA ILE A 543 67.24 26.71 9.91
C ILE A 543 66.64 27.49 11.11
N LEU A 544 66.34 26.74 12.18
CA LEU A 544 65.90 27.14 13.52
C LEU A 544 66.76 28.24 14.19
N THR A 545 66.19 29.04 15.10
CA THR A 545 66.55 29.05 16.55
C THR A 545 65.87 30.17 17.37
N SER A 546 65.31 29.76 18.50
CA SER A 546 65.31 30.32 19.87
C SER A 546 65.52 31.82 20.20
N GLN A 547 64.75 32.20 21.25
CA GLN A 547 65.10 33.07 22.39
C GLN A 547 64.75 34.59 22.38
N ALA A 548 63.82 34.91 23.31
CA ALA A 548 63.93 35.85 24.44
C ALA A 548 64.35 37.32 24.23
N GLY A 549 63.61 38.23 24.90
CA GLY A 549 64.21 39.44 25.48
C GLY A 549 63.48 40.77 25.30
N SER A 550 62.55 41.06 26.21
CA SER A 550 62.38 42.29 27.01
C SER A 550 62.83 43.71 26.53
N PHE A 551 61.99 44.67 26.96
CA PHE A 551 62.27 46.05 27.45
C PHE A 551 61.81 47.28 26.63
N LYS A 552 60.80 47.96 27.21
CA LYS A 552 60.63 49.41 27.52
C LYS A 552 60.97 50.47 26.45
N SER A 553 60.02 51.36 26.15
CA SER A 553 59.86 52.70 26.77
C SER A 553 59.10 53.70 25.86
N SER A 554 58.26 54.54 26.51
CA SER A 554 57.54 55.73 26.00
C SER A 554 58.52 56.92 25.77
N PRO A 555 58.19 58.08 25.13
CA PRO A 555 57.12 59.00 25.59
C PRO A 555 56.44 60.00 24.59
N ASN A 556 55.30 60.54 25.05
CA ASN A 556 54.85 61.96 25.02
C ASN A 556 54.22 62.68 23.78
N ALA A 557 52.98 63.17 24.00
CA ALA A 557 52.55 64.60 24.14
C ALA A 557 51.50 65.23 23.17
N ASN A 558 50.30 65.44 23.74
CA ASN A 558 49.49 66.69 23.92
C ASN A 558 49.01 67.62 22.78
N LYS A 559 47.67 67.81 22.73
CA LYS A 559 46.83 69.06 22.82
C LYS A 559 45.44 68.76 22.23
N GLY A 560 44.24 69.13 22.70
CA GLY A 560 43.72 69.93 23.81
C GLY A 560 42.43 70.68 23.37
N ILE A 561 41.39 70.71 24.24
CA ILE A 561 40.36 71.78 24.47
C ILE A 561 38.97 71.70 23.72
N TYR A 562 37.74 71.88 24.28
CA TYR A 562 37.11 72.13 25.63
C TYR A 562 35.58 71.76 25.63
N LEU A 563 35.08 71.21 26.78
CA LEU A 563 33.83 71.41 27.60
C LEU A 563 32.44 71.76 26.98
N SER A 564 31.25 71.36 27.51
CA SER A 564 30.81 71.30 28.93
C SER A 564 29.56 70.44 29.26
N GLN A 565 29.61 69.79 30.45
CA GLN A 565 28.61 69.60 31.56
C GLN A 565 27.21 68.94 31.32
N GLY A 566 26.70 68.04 32.18
CA GLY A 566 27.18 67.55 33.47
C GLY A 566 26.35 66.39 34.10
N ARG A 567 27.05 65.65 34.99
CA ARG A 567 26.69 64.95 36.25
C ARG A 567 25.24 64.40 36.45
N GLY A 568 25.01 63.20 37.00
CA GLY A 568 25.87 62.26 37.72
C GLY A 568 25.17 60.92 38.00
N ALA A 569 25.98 59.92 38.36
CA ALA A 569 25.63 58.55 38.79
C ALA A 569 25.32 58.51 40.32
N PRO A 570 25.29 57.38 41.07
CA PRO A 570 25.29 55.94 40.72
C PRO A 570 24.40 55.02 41.63
N SER A 571 24.47 53.72 41.31
CA SER A 571 24.45 52.53 42.19
C SER A 571 23.10 51.94 42.61
N MET A 572 22.74 50.71 42.20
CA MET A 572 23.22 49.36 42.61
C MET A 572 22.74 48.93 44.01
N LYS A 573 21.85 47.92 44.10
CA LYS A 573 22.09 46.58 44.71
C LYS A 573 20.82 45.82 45.17
N PHE A 574 20.80 44.51 44.83
CA PHE A 574 20.28 43.32 45.55
C PHE A 574 18.76 43.28 45.93
N SER A 575 17.99 42.18 45.92
CA SER A 575 18.25 40.73 45.90
C SER A 575 16.96 39.91 45.63
N THR A 576 17.17 38.70 45.10
CA THR A 576 16.51 37.39 45.40
C THR A 576 15.01 37.06 45.21
N LYS A 577 14.85 35.95 44.44
CA LYS A 577 14.09 34.68 44.69
C LYS A 577 12.56 34.58 44.46
N ARG A 578 12.27 33.71 43.47
CA ARG A 578 11.35 32.53 43.42
C ARG A 578 9.82 32.69 43.51
N LYS A 579 9.20 32.11 42.46
CA LYS A 579 8.00 31.23 42.37
C LYS A 579 6.67 31.69 42.99
N SER A 580 5.61 31.76 42.17
CA SER A 580 4.58 30.70 42.02
C SER A 580 3.24 31.25 41.46
N SER A 581 2.68 30.53 40.48
CA SER A 581 1.26 30.16 40.25
C SER A 581 0.07 31.11 40.51
N VAL A 582 -0.96 30.88 39.67
CA VAL A 582 -2.43 31.06 39.86
C VAL A 582 -3.06 32.20 39.04
N SER A 583 -4.05 31.79 38.22
CA SER A 583 -5.03 32.58 37.43
C SER A 583 -6.06 33.28 38.36
N PRO A 584 -7.31 33.61 37.98
CA PRO A 584 -7.94 34.10 36.73
C PRO A 584 -8.75 35.41 36.98
N GLY A 585 -9.41 36.01 35.95
CA GLY A 585 -10.57 36.86 36.25
C GLY A 585 -11.01 37.94 35.25
N LYS A 586 -12.07 37.62 34.50
CA LYS A 586 -13.30 38.40 34.22
C LYS A 586 -13.18 39.90 33.86
N ARG A 587 -13.73 40.25 32.68
CA ARG A 587 -14.70 41.38 32.57
C ARG A 587 -15.73 41.18 31.44
N ARG A 588 -16.97 40.95 31.87
CA ARG A 588 -18.28 41.18 31.20
C ARG A 588 -18.65 42.66 31.50
N LYS A 589 -19.53 43.42 30.86
CA LYS A 589 -20.47 43.36 29.71
C LYS A 589 -21.14 44.76 29.71
N THR A 590 -21.46 45.39 28.57
CA THR A 590 -22.76 46.09 28.42
C THR A 590 -23.11 46.33 26.94
N ILE A 591 -24.41 46.46 26.70
CA ILE A 591 -25.19 46.24 25.48
C ILE A 591 -25.65 47.59 24.92
N GLN A 592 -25.74 47.75 23.59
CA GLN A 592 -26.87 48.42 22.93
C GLN A 592 -26.91 48.12 21.42
N SER A 593 -28.12 48.02 20.89
CA SER A 593 -28.51 47.62 19.54
C SER A 593 -28.79 48.82 18.63
N LYS A 594 -28.55 48.69 17.31
CA LYS A 594 -29.51 49.02 16.21
C LYS A 594 -28.88 49.03 14.78
N SER A 595 -29.55 48.29 13.89
CA SER A 595 -29.95 48.53 12.48
C SER A 595 -28.96 48.85 11.32
N ASN A 596 -29.04 48.00 10.28
CA ASN A 596 -29.10 48.24 8.82
C ASN A 596 -28.07 49.15 8.09
N LYS A 597 -27.27 48.57 7.17
CA LYS A 597 -27.38 48.71 5.68
C LYS A 597 -26.19 48.07 4.92
N LYS A 598 -26.50 47.59 3.71
CA LYS A 598 -25.64 47.10 2.61
C LYS A 598 -24.39 47.95 2.34
N VAL A 599 -23.29 47.32 1.89
CA VAL A 599 -22.56 47.60 0.62
C VAL A 599 -21.47 46.52 0.37
N LYS A 600 -21.38 46.05 -0.89
CA LYS A 600 -20.36 45.17 -1.49
C LYS A 600 -19.01 45.90 -1.66
N SER A 601 -17.87 45.20 -1.54
CA SER A 601 -16.81 45.20 -2.59
C SER A 601 -15.79 44.07 -2.37
N ASN A 602 -15.32 43.51 -3.49
CA ASN A 602 -14.37 42.40 -3.62
C ASN A 602 -12.92 42.87 -3.52
N SER A 603 -12.01 41.98 -3.10
CA SER A 603 -10.77 41.68 -3.86
C SER A 603 -10.16 40.35 -3.43
N LYS A 604 -9.82 39.50 -4.43
CA LYS A 604 -8.97 38.30 -4.33
C LYS A 604 -7.59 38.62 -4.91
N PRO A 605 -6.54 37.89 -4.51
CA PRO A 605 -5.47 37.51 -5.42
C PRO A 605 -5.45 36.00 -5.64
N ASP A 606 -5.31 35.59 -6.91
CA ASP A 606 -5.17 34.21 -7.37
C ASP A 606 -3.74 33.69 -7.15
N SER A 607 -3.60 32.44 -6.72
CA SER A 607 -2.32 31.68 -6.77
C SER A 607 -2.45 30.55 -7.79
N SER A 608 -1.76 30.69 -8.92
CA SER A 608 -1.61 29.64 -9.93
C SER A 608 -0.36 28.81 -9.62
N GLY A 609 -0.51 27.49 -9.61
CA GLY A 609 0.58 26.53 -9.41
C GLY A 609 0.19 25.17 -9.99
N SER A 610 1.08 24.58 -10.79
CA SER A 610 0.87 23.38 -11.60
C SER A 610 0.62 22.14 -10.73
N LYS A 611 -0.65 21.74 -10.62
CA LYS A 611 -1.05 20.40 -10.19
C LYS A 611 -1.38 19.59 -11.44
N GLN A 612 -0.94 18.33 -11.50
CA GLN A 612 -1.46 17.34 -12.45
C GLN A 612 -2.99 17.49 -12.54
N SER A 613 -3.51 17.61 -13.76
CA SER A 613 -4.95 17.63 -13.97
C SER A 613 -5.50 16.22 -13.74
N THR A 614 -5.87 15.90 -12.52
CA THR A 614 -6.83 14.81 -12.29
C THR A 614 -8.12 15.21 -13.00
N ILE A 615 -8.61 14.37 -13.91
CA ILE A 615 -9.86 14.57 -14.68
C ILE A 615 -11.04 14.97 -13.77
N THR A 616 -10.98 14.55 -12.50
CA THR A 616 -11.94 14.85 -11.44
C THR A 616 -12.19 16.34 -11.23
N ARG A 617 -11.24 17.23 -11.54
CA ARG A 617 -11.38 18.69 -11.36
C ARG A 617 -12.20 19.37 -12.47
N PHE A 618 -12.43 18.67 -13.59
CA PHE A 618 -13.13 19.21 -14.76
C PHE A 618 -14.65 19.21 -14.62
N PHE A 619 -15.21 18.27 -13.85
CA PHE A 619 -16.66 18.11 -13.72
C PHE A 619 -17.30 19.01 -12.65
N THR A 620 -16.54 19.89 -12.02
CA THR A 620 -16.98 20.66 -10.83
C THR A 620 -17.21 22.15 -11.06
N LYS A 621 -17.23 22.65 -12.31
CA LYS A 621 -17.54 24.07 -12.60
C LYS A 621 -18.87 24.20 -13.36
N VAL A 622 -19.88 24.73 -12.67
CA VAL A 622 -21.15 25.22 -13.23
C VAL A 622 -20.97 26.71 -13.56
N LEU A 623 -21.36 27.14 -14.76
CA LEU A 623 -21.54 28.55 -15.11
C LEU A 623 -23.02 28.95 -14.93
N PRO A 624 -23.34 30.19 -14.54
CA PRO A 624 -24.70 30.62 -14.25
C PRO A 624 -25.49 30.91 -15.54
N GLY A 625 -26.77 30.53 -15.52
CA GLY A 625 -27.70 30.70 -16.64
C GLY A 625 -28.22 32.12 -16.80
N THR A 626 -28.70 32.38 -18.01
CA THR A 626 -29.59 33.49 -18.35
C THR A 626 -30.80 32.94 -19.09
N SER A 627 -31.92 33.60 -18.83
CA SER A 627 -33.31 33.21 -18.97
C SER A 627 -33.99 33.68 -20.26
N GLU A 628 -35.08 32.97 -20.58
CA GLU A 628 -36.36 33.42 -21.19
C GLU A 628 -36.46 33.85 -22.66
N GLY A 629 -37.50 33.31 -23.34
CA GLY A 629 -38.17 33.99 -24.46
C GLY A 629 -38.83 33.14 -25.56
N GLY A 630 -40.05 32.62 -25.31
CA GLY A 630 -41.24 32.67 -26.19
C GLY A 630 -41.25 32.21 -27.67
N THR A 631 -41.89 31.05 -27.91
CA THR A 631 -43.01 30.73 -28.85
C THR A 631 -43.10 31.31 -30.28
N THR A 632 -43.23 30.43 -31.29
CA THR A 632 -44.38 30.34 -32.27
C THR A 632 -44.18 29.26 -33.36
N GLY A 633 -45.13 28.32 -33.46
CA GLY A 633 -46.00 28.18 -34.65
C GLY A 633 -45.63 27.32 -35.89
N SER A 634 -45.81 26.00 -35.77
CA SER A 634 -46.74 25.15 -36.57
C SER A 634 -46.45 24.63 -38.01
N LYS A 635 -46.87 23.34 -38.16
CA LYS A 635 -47.34 22.56 -39.34
C LYS A 635 -46.31 21.76 -40.15
N SER A 636 -46.53 20.52 -40.58
CA SER A 636 -47.34 19.33 -40.22
C SER A 636 -47.27 18.41 -41.45
N GLU A 637 -47.06 17.10 -41.30
CA GLU A 637 -47.73 16.06 -42.11
C GLU A 637 -47.42 14.66 -41.57
N GLU A 638 -48.37 13.76 -41.79
CA GLU A 638 -48.85 12.69 -40.90
C GLU A 638 -48.24 11.29 -41.09
N CYS A 639 -48.52 10.44 -40.10
CA CYS A 639 -48.29 8.99 -40.01
C CYS A 639 -49.12 8.16 -41.04
N PRO A 640 -48.98 6.82 -41.09
CA PRO A 640 -49.66 5.96 -40.10
C PRO A 640 -48.83 4.79 -39.54
N GLU A 641 -49.34 4.32 -38.40
CA GLU A 641 -48.99 3.14 -37.63
C GLU A 641 -49.26 1.83 -38.39
N ASP A 642 -48.58 0.75 -37.97
CA ASP A 642 -49.25 -0.53 -37.77
C ASP A 642 -48.67 -1.22 -36.53
N VAL A 643 -49.59 -1.45 -35.59
CA VAL A 643 -49.44 -2.15 -34.32
C VAL A 643 -49.57 -3.66 -34.57
N ILE A 644 -48.72 -4.47 -33.95
CA ILE A 644 -49.12 -5.82 -33.55
C ILE A 644 -48.85 -6.01 -32.05
N MET A 645 -49.95 -6.25 -31.36
CA MET A 645 -50.10 -6.51 -29.94
C MET A 645 -49.51 -7.85 -29.50
N MET A 646 -49.13 -7.85 -28.22
CA MET A 646 -48.86 -9.00 -27.36
C MET A 646 -50.08 -9.92 -27.19
N PRO A 647 -49.86 -11.20 -26.88
CA PRO A 647 -50.75 -12.00 -26.01
C PRO A 647 -49.98 -12.43 -24.74
N SER A 648 -50.53 -12.60 -23.54
CA SER A 648 -51.84 -12.36 -22.92
C SER A 648 -51.72 -12.78 -21.44
N ASP A 649 -52.24 -11.97 -20.51
CA ASP A 649 -52.78 -12.27 -19.17
C ASP A 649 -52.04 -13.11 -18.10
N SER A 650 -50.87 -13.73 -18.33
CA SER A 650 -50.16 -14.52 -17.27
C SER A 650 -48.89 -13.88 -16.72
N THR A 651 -48.36 -12.86 -17.39
CA THR A 651 -47.11 -12.19 -16.98
C THR A 651 -47.30 -11.11 -15.91
N GLU A 652 -48.54 -10.80 -15.51
CA GLU A 652 -48.80 -9.81 -14.46
C GLU A 652 -48.65 -10.37 -13.04
N GLU A 653 -48.95 -11.65 -12.79
CA GLU A 653 -48.92 -12.22 -11.43
C GLU A 653 -47.51 -12.41 -10.84
N TYR A 654 -46.46 -12.47 -11.66
CA TYR A 654 -45.07 -12.71 -11.19
C TYR A 654 -44.06 -11.68 -11.68
N ARG A 655 -44.52 -10.53 -12.17
CA ARG A 655 -43.66 -9.58 -12.92
C ARG A 655 -42.55 -8.98 -12.05
N GLU A 656 -42.87 -8.69 -10.79
CA GLU A 656 -41.93 -8.11 -9.83
C GLU A 656 -40.97 -9.19 -9.31
N GLU A 657 -41.46 -10.42 -9.10
CA GLU A 657 -40.70 -11.58 -8.65
C GLU A 657 -39.69 -12.03 -9.70
N ILE A 658 -40.02 -11.95 -11.00
CA ILE A 658 -39.10 -12.22 -12.11
C ILE A 658 -37.95 -11.23 -12.11
N ASP A 659 -38.25 -9.93 -11.98
CA ASP A 659 -37.21 -8.89 -11.93
C ASP A 659 -36.34 -9.03 -10.68
N GLN A 660 -36.95 -9.42 -9.56
CA GLN A 660 -36.24 -9.66 -8.30
C GLN A 660 -35.36 -10.91 -8.41
N PHE A 661 -35.85 -12.01 -8.99
CA PHE A 661 -35.09 -13.24 -9.21
C PHE A 661 -33.89 -13.02 -10.15
N ILE A 662 -34.08 -12.35 -11.30
CA ILE A 662 -33.01 -12.02 -12.26
C ILE A 662 -31.93 -11.16 -11.60
N LYS A 663 -32.34 -10.21 -10.76
CA LYS A 663 -31.44 -9.32 -10.04
C LYS A 663 -30.67 -10.06 -8.95
N ILE A 664 -31.25 -11.07 -8.31
CA ILE A 664 -30.58 -11.90 -7.29
C ILE A 664 -29.56 -12.86 -7.93
N ILE A 665 -29.89 -13.51 -9.05
CA ILE A 665 -28.93 -14.35 -9.80
C ILE A 665 -27.96 -13.53 -10.66
N ASN A 666 -28.12 -12.21 -10.70
CA ASN A 666 -27.29 -11.26 -11.43
C ASN A 666 -27.25 -11.54 -12.96
N ALA A 667 -28.37 -12.00 -13.52
CA ALA A 667 -28.52 -12.34 -14.93
C ALA A 667 -29.07 -11.15 -15.75
N GLY A 668 -28.90 -11.19 -17.07
CA GLY A 668 -29.40 -10.16 -17.99
C GLY A 668 -30.87 -10.37 -18.42
N GLU A 669 -31.45 -9.34 -19.03
CA GLU A 669 -32.86 -9.26 -19.50
C GLU A 669 -33.28 -10.39 -20.46
N SER A 670 -32.32 -11.00 -21.18
CA SER A 670 -32.54 -12.18 -22.03
C SER A 670 -32.91 -13.45 -21.25
N SER A 671 -32.72 -13.45 -19.93
CA SER A 671 -33.00 -14.58 -19.03
C SER A 671 -34.40 -14.51 -18.42
N ARG A 672 -35.20 -13.52 -18.82
CA ARG A 672 -36.54 -13.24 -18.27
C ARG A 672 -37.55 -14.35 -18.56
N SER A 673 -37.44 -14.99 -19.72
CA SER A 673 -38.23 -16.18 -20.07
C SER A 673 -37.84 -17.41 -19.21
N TYR A 674 -36.55 -17.63 -18.97
CA TYR A 674 -36.08 -18.68 -18.05
C TYR A 674 -36.53 -18.41 -16.60
N ALA A 675 -36.37 -17.18 -16.12
CA ALA A 675 -36.80 -16.75 -14.79
C ALA A 675 -38.31 -16.93 -14.60
N PHE A 676 -39.12 -16.55 -15.59
CA PHE A 676 -40.56 -16.81 -15.57
C PHE A 676 -40.87 -18.30 -15.49
N THR A 677 -40.22 -19.14 -16.30
CA THR A 677 -40.44 -20.60 -16.33
C THR A 677 -40.08 -21.28 -15.00
N VAL A 678 -39.03 -20.81 -14.32
CA VAL A 678 -38.62 -21.34 -13.01
C VAL A 678 -39.58 -20.86 -11.91
N LEU A 679 -39.99 -19.60 -11.95
CA LEU A 679 -40.91 -19.03 -10.97
C LEU A 679 -42.33 -19.59 -11.11
N GLU A 680 -42.79 -19.89 -12.33
CA GLU A 680 -44.09 -20.53 -12.54
C GLU A 680 -44.10 -21.97 -11.97
N LYS A 681 -42.99 -22.71 -12.13
CA LYS A 681 -42.81 -24.05 -11.53
C LYS A 681 -42.79 -24.04 -10.00
N THR A 682 -42.33 -22.96 -9.39
CA THR A 682 -42.34 -22.77 -7.93
C THR A 682 -43.53 -21.95 -7.44
N LYS A 683 -44.49 -21.64 -8.33
CA LYS A 683 -45.67 -20.80 -8.06
C LYS A 683 -45.34 -19.44 -7.43
N GLY A 684 -44.23 -18.83 -7.83
CA GLY A 684 -43.78 -17.50 -7.40
C GLY A 684 -42.80 -17.47 -6.23
N ASP A 685 -42.46 -18.61 -5.62
CA ASP A 685 -41.47 -18.62 -4.52
C ASP A 685 -40.05 -18.48 -5.07
N ILE A 686 -39.47 -17.29 -4.84
CA ILE A 686 -38.13 -16.89 -5.28
C ILE A 686 -37.04 -17.75 -4.63
N ASN A 687 -37.21 -18.20 -3.38
CA ASN A 687 -36.18 -18.99 -2.71
C ASN A 687 -36.13 -20.42 -3.24
N MET A 688 -37.29 -21.06 -3.46
CA MET A 688 -37.34 -22.35 -4.15
C MET A 688 -36.84 -22.24 -5.60
N ALA A 689 -37.12 -21.13 -6.29
CA ALA A 689 -36.59 -20.88 -7.64
C ALA A 689 -35.07 -20.74 -7.64
N LEU A 690 -34.49 -20.13 -6.60
CA LEU A 690 -33.04 -19.99 -6.44
C LEU A 690 -32.40 -21.33 -6.11
N ASP A 691 -33.06 -22.13 -5.27
CA ASP A 691 -32.63 -23.49 -4.96
C ASP A 691 -32.63 -24.36 -6.22
N ILE A 692 -33.65 -24.29 -7.08
CA ILE A 692 -33.67 -24.99 -8.38
C ILE A 692 -32.52 -24.50 -9.28
N HIS A 693 -32.24 -23.19 -9.31
CA HIS A 693 -31.16 -22.61 -10.11
C HIS A 693 -29.76 -23.03 -9.63
N TYR A 694 -29.54 -23.16 -8.32
CA TYR A 694 -28.23 -23.49 -7.74
C TYR A 694 -28.04 -24.98 -7.42
N SER A 695 -29.11 -25.79 -7.40
CA SER A 695 -29.04 -27.23 -7.09
C SER A 695 -28.73 -28.13 -8.29
N ASN A 696 -28.58 -27.58 -9.50
CA ASN A 696 -28.33 -28.37 -10.71
C ASN A 696 -26.96 -28.03 -11.33
N PRO A 697 -25.85 -28.70 -10.94
CA PRO A 697 -24.50 -28.26 -11.31
C PRO A 697 -24.01 -28.79 -12.67
N LYS A 698 -24.82 -29.53 -13.43
CA LYS A 698 -24.43 -30.12 -14.73
C LYS A 698 -25.60 -30.19 -15.73
N GLY A 699 -25.50 -29.39 -16.79
CA GLY A 699 -26.42 -29.30 -17.93
C GLY A 699 -27.05 -27.89 -18.01
N ASN A 700 -26.85 -27.06 -19.03
CA ASN A 700 -26.42 -27.30 -20.40
C ASN A 700 -25.88 -26.00 -21.04
N CYS A 701 -24.90 -26.17 -21.93
CA CYS A 701 -24.78 -25.37 -23.15
C CYS A 701 -25.90 -25.76 -24.12
N HIS A 702 -26.23 -24.84 -25.03
CA HIS A 702 -27.19 -24.96 -26.14
C HIS A 702 -28.67 -25.00 -25.72
N GLU A 703 -29.61 -24.36 -26.42
CA GLU A 703 -29.63 -24.17 -27.87
C GLU A 703 -30.59 -23.07 -28.36
N LYS A 704 -30.38 -22.78 -29.64
CA LYS A 704 -31.17 -22.03 -30.62
C LYS A 704 -32.67 -21.90 -30.33
N GLY A 705 -33.18 -20.70 -30.60
CA GLY A 705 -34.60 -20.48 -30.84
C GLY A 705 -35.10 -21.21 -32.07
N VAL A 706 -36.41 -21.39 -32.14
CA VAL A 706 -37.09 -21.76 -33.39
C VAL A 706 -38.38 -20.94 -33.49
N GLU A 707 -38.52 -20.32 -34.65
CA GLU A 707 -39.71 -19.68 -35.19
C GLU A 707 -40.92 -20.62 -35.16
N MET A 708 -42.10 -20.07 -34.87
CA MET A 708 -43.37 -20.71 -35.25
C MET A 708 -43.75 -20.25 -36.66
N VAL A 709 -43.87 -21.22 -37.57
CA VAL A 709 -44.68 -21.10 -38.79
C VAL A 709 -45.99 -21.84 -38.57
N VAL A 710 -47.06 -21.19 -39.01
CA VAL A 710 -48.48 -21.56 -38.95
C VAL A 710 -48.77 -22.75 -39.87
N SER A 711 -49.63 -23.67 -39.42
CA SER A 711 -50.89 -24.10 -40.08
C SER A 711 -51.27 -25.51 -39.65
N GLY A 712 -52.50 -25.66 -39.16
CA GLY A 712 -53.06 -26.93 -38.75
C GLY A 712 -53.49 -27.79 -39.94
N ASP A 713 -53.64 -29.09 -39.68
CA ASP A 713 -54.95 -29.71 -39.84
C ASP A 713 -55.05 -31.05 -39.09
N SER A 714 -56.11 -31.12 -38.29
CA SER A 714 -57.01 -32.25 -38.05
C SER A 714 -56.50 -33.65 -37.67
N VAL A 715 -56.94 -34.05 -36.45
CA VAL A 715 -57.67 -35.29 -36.10
C VAL A 715 -56.86 -36.52 -35.64
N ARG A 716 -56.99 -36.74 -34.32
CA ARG A 716 -57.18 -37.99 -33.53
C ARG A 716 -56.83 -39.31 -34.22
N ILE A 717 -56.07 -40.16 -33.50
CA ILE A 717 -56.62 -41.38 -32.88
C ILE A 717 -55.68 -41.89 -31.77
N GLN A 718 -56.34 -42.46 -30.77
CA GLN A 718 -55.92 -43.01 -29.50
C GLN A 718 -55.07 -44.30 -29.56
N ASN A 719 -54.32 -44.47 -28.47
CA ASN A 719 -54.09 -45.70 -27.70
C ASN A 719 -53.01 -46.72 -28.12
N CYS A 720 -52.00 -46.74 -27.23
CA CYS A 720 -51.58 -47.88 -26.41
C CYS A 720 -50.75 -49.04 -26.98
N THR A 721 -49.76 -49.36 -26.13
CA THR A 721 -49.20 -50.68 -25.76
C THR A 721 -48.09 -51.30 -26.60
N ASP A 722 -46.95 -51.39 -25.91
CA ASP A 722 -46.18 -52.60 -25.62
C ASP A 722 -45.23 -53.23 -26.66
N THR A 723 -43.94 -53.07 -26.30
CA THR A 723 -42.94 -54.13 -26.07
C THR A 723 -42.07 -54.70 -27.21
N PHE A 724 -40.79 -54.87 -26.83
CA PHE A 724 -39.68 -55.67 -27.41
C PHE A 724 -39.11 -55.17 -28.76
N SER A 725 -37.80 -55.23 -29.06
CA SER A 725 -36.75 -56.13 -28.59
C SER A 725 -35.35 -55.61 -28.91
N SER A 726 -34.43 -55.98 -28.02
CA SER A 726 -32.99 -56.29 -28.11
C SER A 726 -32.12 -55.97 -29.34
N GLY A 727 -30.85 -55.69 -29.02
CA GLY A 727 -29.78 -55.42 -29.98
C GLY A 727 -29.10 -56.64 -30.58
N HIS A 728 -27.99 -56.37 -31.28
CA HIS A 728 -27.01 -57.36 -31.69
C HIS A 728 -25.59 -56.75 -31.73
N GLU A 729 -24.65 -57.62 -31.38
CA GLU A 729 -23.21 -57.44 -31.23
C GLU A 729 -22.41 -57.30 -32.54
N LYS A 730 -21.27 -56.60 -32.40
CA LYS A 730 -19.88 -56.90 -32.80
C LYS A 730 -19.46 -57.31 -34.24
N ASP A 731 -18.36 -56.65 -34.62
CA ASP A 731 -17.05 -57.18 -35.05
C ASP A 731 -16.52 -56.93 -36.47
N LEU A 732 -15.23 -56.55 -36.44
CA LEU A 732 -14.12 -56.75 -37.39
C LEU A 732 -14.02 -56.03 -38.74
N ALA A 733 -13.14 -55.01 -38.74
CA ALA A 733 -11.86 -54.90 -39.45
C ALA A 733 -11.72 -55.12 -40.97
N ASN A 734 -10.92 -54.19 -41.54
CA ASN A 734 -9.93 -54.30 -42.62
C ASN A 734 -10.28 -53.82 -44.05
N ASN A 735 -9.54 -52.75 -44.40
CA ASN A 735 -8.59 -52.63 -45.52
C ASN A 735 -9.04 -52.14 -46.92
N LEU A 736 -8.43 -51.00 -47.26
CA LEU A 736 -7.57 -50.74 -48.43
C LEU A 736 -8.21 -50.24 -49.74
N GLY A 737 -7.73 -49.09 -50.22
CA GLY A 737 -7.17 -49.01 -51.58
C GLY A 737 -7.57 -47.83 -52.47
N HIS A 738 -6.59 -46.94 -52.72
CA HIS A 738 -6.21 -46.30 -54.00
C HIS A 738 -7.20 -45.34 -54.71
N VAL A 739 -6.95 -44.01 -54.77
CA VAL A 739 -6.00 -43.24 -55.63
C VAL A 739 -6.34 -43.26 -57.13
N THR A 740 -6.68 -42.09 -57.71
CA THR A 740 -6.01 -41.44 -58.88
C THR A 740 -6.62 -40.05 -59.23
N ASN A 741 -5.76 -39.00 -59.19
CA ASN A 741 -5.46 -37.91 -60.17
C ASN A 741 -6.58 -37.31 -61.07
N SER A 742 -6.58 -36.04 -61.53
CA SER A 742 -5.73 -34.84 -61.42
C SER A 742 -6.39 -33.68 -62.21
N SER A 743 -6.23 -32.44 -61.72
CA SER A 743 -6.11 -31.14 -62.42
C SER A 743 -7.20 -30.58 -63.35
N LEU A 744 -7.72 -29.37 -63.04
CA LEU A 744 -7.28 -28.07 -63.61
C LEU A 744 -8.15 -26.87 -63.13
N VAL A 745 -7.55 -26.09 -62.22
CA VAL A 745 -7.65 -24.64 -61.92
C VAL A 745 -8.77 -23.79 -62.55
N ARG A 746 -9.53 -23.10 -61.67
CA ARG A 746 -9.72 -21.62 -61.69
C ARG A 746 -10.01 -21.11 -60.27
N HIS A 747 -9.04 -20.37 -59.72
CA HIS A 747 -9.12 -19.68 -58.44
C HIS A 747 -10.18 -18.56 -58.46
N SER A 748 -11.03 -18.52 -57.44
CA SER A 748 -11.62 -17.28 -56.93
C SER A 748 -11.58 -17.36 -55.40
N MET A 749 -10.93 -16.37 -54.80
CA MET A 749 -10.53 -16.36 -53.39
C MET A 749 -11.75 -16.28 -52.46
N GLU A 750 -11.85 -17.23 -51.53
CA GLU A 750 -12.75 -17.17 -50.38
C GLU A 750 -12.03 -16.62 -49.14
N ASN A 751 -12.73 -15.71 -48.48
CA ASN A 751 -12.67 -15.22 -47.10
C ASN A 751 -11.70 -15.95 -46.15
N THR A 752 -10.65 -15.24 -45.72
CA THR A 752 -9.93 -15.57 -44.48
C THR A 752 -10.52 -14.80 -43.29
N ASP A 753 -11.44 -15.44 -42.57
CA ASP A 753 -11.69 -15.14 -41.15
C ASP A 753 -10.39 -15.38 -40.36
N THR A 754 -9.72 -14.30 -39.96
CA THR A 754 -8.48 -14.33 -39.14
C THR A 754 -8.69 -13.49 -37.88
N THR A 755 -9.51 -14.02 -36.98
CA THR A 755 -9.86 -13.39 -35.70
C THR A 755 -9.27 -14.22 -34.55
N LEU A 756 -8.54 -13.50 -33.68
CA LEU A 756 -7.91 -13.91 -32.40
C LEU A 756 -6.44 -14.36 -32.49
N LEU A 757 -5.53 -13.43 -32.16
CA LEU A 757 -4.20 -13.77 -31.63
C LEU A 757 -4.40 -14.58 -30.35
N SER A 758 -4.38 -15.91 -30.44
CA SER A 758 -4.26 -16.75 -29.27
C SER A 758 -2.78 -16.80 -28.91
N LEU A 759 -2.37 -16.13 -27.82
CA LEU A 759 -1.02 -16.27 -27.27
C LEU A 759 -0.99 -17.21 -26.05
N PRO A 760 -1.23 -18.54 -26.18
CA PRO A 760 -0.66 -19.48 -25.23
C PRO A 760 0.88 -19.49 -25.37
N LEU A 761 1.56 -19.17 -24.27
CA LEU A 761 3.00 -18.86 -24.19
C LEU A 761 3.96 -19.95 -24.69
N GLU A 762 3.51 -21.20 -24.78
CA GLU A 762 4.37 -22.37 -25.00
C GLU A 762 4.37 -22.89 -26.44
N LYS A 763 3.42 -22.45 -27.28
CA LYS A 763 3.25 -22.93 -28.67
C LYS A 763 3.30 -21.82 -29.73
N TYR A 764 3.60 -20.59 -29.33
CA TYR A 764 3.57 -19.43 -30.22
C TYR A 764 4.62 -19.48 -31.34
N LYS A 765 4.15 -19.39 -32.58
CA LYS A 765 4.94 -19.32 -33.80
C LYS A 765 4.93 -17.88 -34.35
N PRO A 766 6.08 -17.17 -34.35
CA PRO A 766 6.16 -15.74 -34.69
C PRO A 766 5.66 -15.34 -36.07
N ILE A 767 5.72 -16.25 -37.05
CA ILE A 767 5.30 -16.00 -38.43
C ILE A 767 3.84 -16.43 -38.66
N GLU A 768 3.48 -17.64 -38.23
CA GLU A 768 2.15 -18.22 -38.48
C GLU A 768 1.05 -17.56 -37.63
N ASP A 769 1.37 -17.18 -36.39
CA ASP A 769 0.39 -16.61 -35.45
C ASP A 769 0.34 -15.06 -35.50
N ALA A 770 1.11 -14.43 -36.39
CA ALA A 770 1.05 -13.00 -36.61
C ALA A 770 -0.14 -12.61 -37.48
N CYS A 771 -0.68 -11.41 -37.28
CA CYS A 771 -1.85 -10.92 -38.02
C CYS A 771 -1.50 -10.07 -39.26
N TRP A 772 -0.28 -10.22 -39.81
CA TRP A 772 0.19 -9.56 -41.04
C TRP A 772 1.30 -10.39 -41.70
N ARG A 773 1.66 -10.06 -42.95
CA ARG A 773 2.66 -10.83 -43.72
C ARG A 773 4.06 -10.23 -43.62
N HIS A 774 5.07 -11.04 -43.97
CA HIS A 774 6.46 -10.60 -43.98
C HIS A 774 6.68 -9.41 -44.93
N GLY A 775 7.31 -8.35 -44.42
CA GLY A 775 7.55 -7.10 -45.17
C GLY A 775 6.37 -6.13 -45.19
N GLU A 776 5.19 -6.50 -44.69
CA GLU A 776 4.10 -5.55 -44.49
C GLU A 776 4.33 -4.72 -43.20
N PRO A 777 3.90 -3.44 -43.15
CA PRO A 777 3.94 -2.65 -41.92
C PRO A 777 3.11 -3.30 -40.81
N ALA A 778 3.63 -3.32 -39.58
CA ALA A 778 2.98 -4.00 -38.48
C ALA A 778 1.71 -3.24 -38.02
N PRO A 779 0.54 -3.89 -37.94
CA PRO A 779 -0.69 -3.26 -37.49
C PRO A 779 -0.68 -3.02 -35.98
N TYR A 780 -1.16 -1.85 -35.55
CA TYR A 780 -1.26 -1.46 -34.14
C TYR A 780 -2.14 -2.41 -33.32
N ILE A 781 -3.06 -3.11 -33.98
CA ILE A 781 -3.93 -4.11 -33.36
C ILE A 781 -3.14 -5.23 -32.67
N HIS A 782 -1.96 -5.58 -33.21
CA HIS A 782 -1.05 -6.57 -32.60
C HIS A 782 -0.60 -6.14 -31.20
N LEU A 783 -0.18 -4.87 -31.06
CA LEU A 783 0.15 -4.29 -29.76
C LEU A 783 -1.07 -4.24 -28.84
N SER A 784 -2.22 -3.80 -29.37
CA SER A 784 -3.44 -3.66 -28.57
C SER A 784 -3.92 -5.00 -27.97
N ARG A 785 -3.82 -6.09 -28.73
CA ARG A 785 -4.16 -7.44 -28.28
C ARG A 785 -3.14 -7.95 -27.27
N ALA A 786 -1.85 -7.72 -27.49
CA ALA A 786 -0.81 -8.05 -26.51
C ALA A 786 -1.00 -7.28 -25.19
N PHE A 787 -1.33 -5.99 -25.26
CA PHE A 787 -1.60 -5.16 -24.08
C PHE A 787 -2.79 -5.65 -23.25
N ASP A 788 -3.87 -6.08 -23.90
CA ASP A 788 -5.04 -6.63 -23.23
C ASP A 788 -4.73 -7.95 -22.50
N LEU A 789 -3.92 -8.81 -23.11
CA LEU A 789 -3.46 -10.06 -22.48
C LEU A 789 -2.53 -9.79 -21.30
N VAL A 790 -1.58 -8.86 -21.46
CA VAL A 790 -0.65 -8.47 -20.40
C VAL A 790 -1.38 -7.79 -19.24
N GLU A 791 -2.43 -6.99 -19.51
CA GLU A 791 -3.29 -6.39 -18.47
C GLU A 791 -4.04 -7.45 -17.64
N ALA A 792 -4.46 -8.55 -18.25
CA ALA A 792 -5.15 -9.64 -17.56
C ALA A 792 -4.23 -10.53 -16.71
N GLU A 793 -2.91 -10.51 -16.97
CA GLU A 793 -1.93 -11.37 -16.31
C GLU A 793 -1.39 -10.76 -15.00
N LYS A 794 -1.41 -11.54 -13.91
CA LYS A 794 -0.93 -11.10 -12.59
C LYS A 794 0.58 -11.38 -12.39
N GLY A 795 1.15 -12.31 -13.15
CA GLY A 795 2.55 -12.74 -13.04
C GLY A 795 3.50 -11.99 -13.97
N LYS A 796 4.53 -11.33 -13.42
CA LYS A 796 5.54 -10.59 -14.21
C LYS A 796 6.27 -11.47 -15.24
N ILE A 797 6.58 -12.72 -14.90
CA ILE A 797 7.30 -13.64 -15.79
C ILE A 797 6.45 -13.97 -17.03
N LYS A 798 5.18 -14.32 -16.82
CA LYS A 798 4.24 -14.59 -17.91
C LYS A 798 3.99 -13.36 -18.78
N ALA A 799 3.81 -12.18 -18.16
CA ALA A 799 3.70 -10.91 -18.88
C ALA A 799 4.95 -10.61 -19.74
N THR A 800 6.15 -10.89 -19.22
CA THR A 800 7.41 -10.75 -19.99
C THR A 800 7.42 -11.70 -21.20
N SER A 801 6.98 -12.93 -21.00
CA SER A 801 6.87 -13.93 -22.08
C SER A 801 5.84 -13.54 -23.15
N MET A 802 4.72 -12.92 -22.78
CA MET A 802 3.70 -12.44 -23.72
C MET A 802 4.25 -11.32 -24.60
N LEU A 803 4.93 -10.35 -24.00
CA LEU A 803 5.62 -9.28 -24.73
C LEU A 803 6.77 -9.83 -25.58
N CYS A 804 7.49 -10.85 -25.11
CA CYS A 804 8.54 -11.52 -25.88
C CYS A 804 7.95 -12.11 -27.16
N ASN A 805 6.83 -12.84 -27.08
CA ASN A 805 6.15 -13.38 -28.26
C ASN A 805 5.70 -12.29 -29.23
N MET A 806 5.13 -11.20 -28.71
CA MET A 806 4.78 -10.04 -29.53
C MET A 806 6.00 -9.46 -30.27
N PHE A 807 7.15 -9.32 -29.60
CA PHE A 807 8.39 -8.83 -30.21
C PHE A 807 9.02 -9.82 -31.19
N ARG A 808 8.91 -11.14 -30.96
CA ARG A 808 9.41 -12.16 -31.90
C ARG A 808 8.78 -11.99 -33.28
N SER A 809 7.48 -11.69 -33.36
CA SER A 809 6.79 -11.48 -34.64
C SER A 809 7.19 -10.18 -35.31
N LEU A 810 7.40 -9.12 -34.52
CA LEU A 810 7.94 -7.85 -35.05
C LEU A 810 9.34 -8.05 -35.61
N LEU A 811 10.23 -8.77 -34.90
CA LEU A 811 11.57 -9.08 -35.40
C LEU A 811 11.53 -9.92 -36.68
N ALA A 812 10.62 -10.91 -36.76
CA ALA A 812 10.55 -11.80 -37.92
C ALA A 812 9.89 -11.17 -39.16
N LEU A 813 8.94 -10.24 -38.99
CA LEU A 813 8.09 -9.74 -40.08
C LEU A 813 8.32 -8.26 -40.42
N SER A 814 8.57 -7.42 -39.42
CA SER A 814 8.66 -5.96 -39.57
C SER A 814 9.65 -5.35 -38.55
N PRO A 815 10.98 -5.59 -38.71
CA PRO A 815 11.99 -5.13 -37.74
C PRO A 815 11.95 -3.62 -37.46
N GLU A 816 11.62 -2.80 -38.47
CA GLU A 816 11.56 -1.34 -38.36
C GLU A 816 10.50 -0.86 -37.34
N ASP A 817 9.45 -1.65 -37.10
CA ASP A 817 8.38 -1.33 -36.14
C ASP A 817 8.76 -1.67 -34.68
N VAL A 818 9.90 -2.32 -34.43
CA VAL A 818 10.34 -2.71 -33.08
C VAL A 818 10.59 -1.47 -32.20
N LEU A 819 11.31 -0.46 -32.70
CA LEU A 819 11.59 0.76 -31.94
C LEU A 819 10.30 1.54 -31.60
N PRO A 820 9.42 1.86 -32.57
CA PRO A 820 8.09 2.41 -32.30
C PRO A 820 7.29 1.57 -31.28
N ALA A 821 7.29 0.24 -31.40
CA ALA A 821 6.60 -0.63 -30.47
C ALA A 821 7.15 -0.52 -29.04
N VAL A 822 8.47 -0.49 -28.85
CA VAL A 822 9.09 -0.33 -27.51
C VAL A 822 8.70 1.00 -26.88
N TYR A 823 8.65 2.08 -27.65
CA TYR A 823 8.18 3.38 -27.19
C TYR A 823 6.72 3.34 -26.73
N LEU A 824 5.83 2.79 -27.56
CA LEU A 824 4.40 2.66 -27.25
C LEU A 824 4.17 1.76 -26.02
N CYS A 825 4.88 0.63 -25.92
CA CYS A 825 4.83 -0.27 -24.75
C CYS A 825 5.21 0.43 -23.44
N THR A 826 5.98 1.51 -23.51
CA THR A 826 6.47 2.25 -22.35
C THR A 826 5.82 3.61 -22.18
N ASN A 827 4.82 3.90 -23.02
CA ASN A 827 4.06 5.12 -23.03
C ASN A 827 4.95 6.37 -23.18
N LYS A 828 5.98 6.25 -24.00
CA LYS A 828 6.94 7.30 -24.34
C LYS A 828 6.91 7.58 -25.83
N ILE A 829 7.28 8.79 -26.21
CA ILE A 829 7.36 9.22 -27.63
C ILE A 829 8.77 9.68 -28.02
N ALA A 830 9.62 9.93 -27.02
CA ALA A 830 11.00 10.37 -27.16
C ALA A 830 11.76 10.07 -25.86
N PRO A 831 13.10 10.16 -25.87
CA PRO A 831 13.91 10.15 -24.65
C PRO A 831 13.55 11.29 -23.68
N ASP A 832 13.64 11.02 -22.37
CA ASP A 832 13.21 11.96 -21.31
C ASP A 832 13.95 13.32 -21.39
N HIS A 833 15.21 13.30 -21.84
CA HIS A 833 16.09 14.46 -21.89
C HIS A 833 15.83 15.41 -23.07
N GLU A 834 15.00 15.02 -24.02
CA GLU A 834 14.56 15.90 -25.11
C GLU A 834 13.37 16.78 -24.70
N ASN A 835 12.76 16.51 -23.53
CA ASN A 835 11.59 17.20 -23.00
C ASN A 835 10.42 17.28 -24.01
N ILE A 836 10.26 16.24 -24.82
CA ILE A 836 9.16 16.16 -25.79
C ILE A 836 7.92 15.62 -25.08
N GLU A 837 6.91 16.47 -25.00
CA GLU A 837 5.67 16.20 -24.30
C GLU A 837 4.46 16.33 -25.25
N LEU A 838 3.52 15.38 -25.18
CA LEU A 838 2.25 15.48 -25.91
C LEU A 838 1.48 16.79 -25.63
N ASN A 839 1.59 17.34 -24.41
CA ASN A 839 0.85 18.53 -23.96
C ASN A 839 -0.66 18.41 -24.21
N ILE A 840 -1.22 17.25 -23.88
CA ILE A 840 -2.65 16.93 -23.99
C ILE A 840 -3.23 16.79 -22.59
N GLY A 841 -4.25 17.58 -22.28
CA GLY A 841 -5.04 17.42 -21.05
C GLY A 841 -6.22 16.48 -21.24
N GLY A 842 -6.72 15.88 -20.16
CA GLY A 842 -7.88 14.99 -20.21
C GLY A 842 -9.13 15.63 -20.84
N SER A 843 -9.32 16.95 -20.70
CA SER A 843 -10.42 17.69 -21.33
C SER A 843 -10.36 17.68 -22.86
N LEU A 844 -9.16 17.72 -23.45
CA LEU A 844 -8.98 17.66 -24.90
C LEU A 844 -9.33 16.25 -25.40
N VAL A 845 -8.89 15.22 -24.69
CA VAL A 845 -9.22 13.81 -25.00
C VAL A 845 -10.71 13.55 -24.90
N THR A 846 -11.38 14.06 -23.85
CA THR A 846 -12.84 13.96 -23.69
C THR A 846 -13.58 14.68 -24.82
N SER A 847 -13.14 15.88 -25.21
CA SER A 847 -13.75 16.61 -26.33
C SER A 847 -13.52 15.92 -27.69
N ALA A 848 -12.37 15.29 -27.89
CA ALA A 848 -12.11 14.47 -29.08
C ALA A 848 -12.98 13.20 -29.07
N LEU A 849 -13.17 12.57 -27.92
CA LEU A 849 -14.01 11.38 -27.76
C LEU A 849 -15.49 11.68 -28.05
N GLU A 850 -16.00 12.83 -27.59
CA GLU A 850 -17.36 13.30 -27.89
C GLU A 850 -17.60 13.42 -29.40
N GLU A 851 -16.65 13.99 -30.12
CA GLU A 851 -16.73 14.18 -31.57
C GLU A 851 -16.50 12.88 -32.35
N ALA A 852 -15.56 12.04 -31.91
CA ALA A 852 -15.25 10.79 -32.60
C ALA A 852 -16.37 9.75 -32.44
N CYS A 853 -16.99 9.67 -31.26
CA CYS A 853 -18.01 8.67 -30.93
C CYS A 853 -19.45 9.20 -30.92
N GLY A 854 -19.68 10.47 -31.28
CA GLY A 854 -21.00 11.09 -31.25
C GLY A 854 -21.68 10.99 -29.87
N THR A 855 -20.92 11.24 -28.79
CA THR A 855 -21.40 11.08 -27.41
C THR A 855 -21.44 12.41 -26.66
N ASN A 856 -22.07 12.45 -25.49
CA ASN A 856 -22.21 13.65 -24.66
C ASN A 856 -21.27 13.57 -23.44
N ARG A 857 -20.70 14.72 -23.04
CA ARG A 857 -19.97 14.96 -21.79
C ARG A 857 -20.57 14.29 -20.56
N VAL A 858 -21.91 14.29 -20.44
CA VAL A 858 -22.62 13.67 -19.30
C VAL A 858 -22.42 12.16 -19.31
N LYS A 859 -22.69 11.51 -20.46
CA LYS A 859 -22.47 10.07 -20.64
C LYS A 859 -21.00 9.68 -20.43
N VAL A 860 -20.04 10.46 -20.95
CA VAL A 860 -18.61 10.21 -20.72
C VAL A 860 -18.25 10.30 -19.23
N ARG A 861 -18.82 11.27 -18.50
CA ARG A 861 -18.63 11.42 -17.04
C ARG A 861 -19.21 10.23 -16.28
N ASP A 862 -20.42 9.80 -16.62
CA ASP A 862 -21.10 8.71 -15.92
C ASP A 862 -20.36 7.38 -16.14
N LEU A 863 -19.91 7.13 -17.37
CA LEU A 863 -19.05 5.99 -17.68
C LEU A 863 -17.70 6.10 -16.97
N TYR A 864 -17.11 7.29 -16.85
CA TYR A 864 -15.86 7.47 -16.11
C TYR A 864 -16.04 7.23 -14.60
N ASN A 865 -17.18 7.63 -14.02
CA ASN A 865 -17.51 7.31 -12.63
C ASN A 865 -17.70 5.81 -12.41
N LYS A 866 -18.21 5.07 -13.41
CA LYS A 866 -18.37 3.61 -13.37
C LYS A 866 -17.04 2.87 -13.53
N PHE A 867 -16.23 3.22 -14.53
CA PHE A 867 -15.02 2.46 -14.90
C PHE A 867 -13.72 2.97 -14.24
N GLY A 868 -13.64 4.25 -13.88
CA GLY A 868 -12.43 4.84 -13.28
C GLY A 868 -11.22 4.95 -14.23
N ASP A 869 -11.42 4.70 -15.53
CA ASP A 869 -10.42 4.75 -16.59
C ASP A 869 -10.99 5.32 -17.88
N LEU A 870 -10.29 6.28 -18.50
CA LEU A 870 -10.79 6.91 -19.74
C LEU A 870 -10.64 5.99 -20.96
N GLY A 871 -9.73 5.01 -20.94
CA GLY A 871 -9.59 4.02 -22.02
C GLY A 871 -10.78 3.08 -22.08
N ASP A 872 -11.19 2.52 -20.94
CA ASP A 872 -12.37 1.66 -20.88
C ASP A 872 -13.66 2.44 -21.20
N VAL A 873 -13.75 3.72 -20.80
CA VAL A 873 -14.82 4.63 -21.23
C VAL A 873 -14.82 4.82 -22.73
N ALA A 874 -13.67 5.11 -23.34
CA ALA A 874 -13.57 5.30 -24.78
C ALA A 874 -13.95 4.04 -25.56
N GLN A 875 -13.56 2.87 -25.05
CA GLN A 875 -13.96 1.58 -25.60
C GLN A 875 -15.48 1.37 -25.53
N ALA A 876 -16.11 1.72 -24.41
CA ALA A 876 -17.56 1.61 -24.22
C ALA A 876 -18.36 2.67 -25.01
N CYS A 877 -17.79 3.86 -25.23
CA CYS A 877 -18.39 4.92 -26.03
C CYS A 877 -18.39 4.63 -27.53
N ARG A 878 -17.53 3.72 -28.00
CA ARG A 878 -17.39 3.40 -29.42
C ARG A 878 -18.69 2.81 -29.95
N GLN A 879 -19.35 3.53 -30.83
CA GLN A 879 -20.54 3.06 -31.53
C GLN A 879 -20.12 2.16 -32.70
N LYS A 880 -20.87 1.09 -32.98
CA LYS A 880 -20.71 0.24 -34.19
C LYS A 880 -21.25 0.97 -35.43
N GLN A 881 -20.79 2.18 -35.72
CA GLN A 881 -21.14 2.84 -36.97
C GLN A 881 -20.42 2.12 -38.10
N THR A 882 -21.18 1.41 -38.94
CA THR A 882 -20.68 0.82 -40.19
C THR A 882 -20.46 1.94 -41.20
N LEU A 883 -19.20 2.34 -41.40
CA LEU A 883 -18.84 3.25 -42.49
C LEU A 883 -19.03 2.54 -43.83
N LEU A 884 -19.43 3.27 -44.87
CA LEU A 884 -19.59 2.74 -46.23
C LEU A 884 -18.28 2.09 -46.74
N ALA A 885 -17.14 2.63 -46.31
CA ALA A 885 -15.83 2.02 -46.40
C ALA A 885 -15.06 2.26 -45.10
N PRO A 886 -14.50 1.23 -44.43
CA PRO A 886 -13.69 1.44 -43.25
C PRO A 886 -12.36 2.12 -43.61
N PRO A 887 -11.86 3.05 -42.78
CA PRO A 887 -10.52 3.61 -42.97
C PRO A 887 -9.44 2.52 -42.88
N PRO A 888 -8.24 2.75 -43.45
CA PRO A 888 -7.13 1.80 -43.36
C PRO A 888 -6.82 1.46 -41.89
N PRO A 889 -6.36 0.22 -41.60
CA PRO A 889 -6.00 -0.17 -40.25
C PRO A 889 -4.86 0.70 -39.73
N LEU A 890 -4.85 0.95 -38.42
CA LEU A 890 -3.77 1.69 -37.78
C LEU A 890 -2.49 0.86 -37.79
N LEU A 891 -1.37 1.49 -38.17
CA LEU A 891 -0.03 0.89 -38.13
C LEU A 891 0.74 1.38 -36.90
N ILE A 892 1.66 0.56 -36.39
CA ILE A 892 2.48 0.90 -35.22
C ILE A 892 3.31 2.18 -35.49
N SER A 893 4.01 2.22 -36.64
CA SER A 893 4.77 3.38 -37.12
C SER A 893 3.92 4.65 -37.19
N ASP A 894 2.68 4.53 -37.67
CA ASP A 894 1.79 5.67 -37.91
C ASP A 894 1.27 6.24 -36.60
N VAL A 895 0.86 5.37 -35.67
CA VAL A 895 0.43 5.78 -34.32
C VAL A 895 1.58 6.51 -33.61
N PHE A 896 2.80 5.97 -33.68
CA PHE A 896 3.97 6.60 -33.09
C PHE A 896 4.29 7.96 -33.74
N SER A 897 4.25 8.04 -35.07
CA SER A 897 4.52 9.27 -35.82
C SER A 897 3.47 10.35 -35.57
N MET A 898 2.18 9.99 -35.52
CA MET A 898 1.10 10.91 -35.17
C MET A 898 1.23 11.44 -33.75
N LEU A 899 1.63 10.62 -32.78
CA LEU A 899 1.88 11.10 -31.41
C LEU A 899 3.03 12.12 -31.36
N ARG A 900 4.09 11.92 -32.16
CA ARG A 900 5.17 12.90 -32.32
C ARG A 900 4.68 14.17 -33.00
N GLU A 901 3.87 14.07 -34.05
CA GLU A 901 3.25 15.23 -34.71
C GLU A 901 2.44 16.07 -33.72
N VAL A 902 1.60 15.42 -32.90
CA VAL A 902 0.80 16.09 -31.86
C VAL A 902 1.67 16.80 -30.83
N SER A 903 2.86 16.28 -30.51
CA SER A 903 3.78 16.92 -29.56
C SER A 903 4.39 18.23 -30.08
N VAL A 904 4.59 18.35 -31.39
CA VAL A 904 5.21 19.53 -32.04
C VAL A 904 4.20 20.66 -32.26
N GLN A 905 2.90 20.37 -32.27
CA GLN A 905 1.86 21.39 -32.44
C GLN A 905 1.84 22.39 -31.26
N THR A 906 2.29 23.63 -31.51
CA THR A 906 2.31 24.73 -30.54
C THR A 906 1.64 26.00 -31.11
N GLY A 907 1.47 27.03 -30.27
CA GLY A 907 0.90 28.32 -30.68
C GLY A 907 -0.63 28.38 -30.76
N SER A 908 -1.15 29.48 -31.30
CA SER A 908 -2.60 29.71 -31.45
C SER A 908 -3.24 28.66 -32.36
N GLY A 909 -4.42 28.18 -31.98
CA GLY A 909 -5.14 27.12 -32.70
C GLY A 909 -4.55 25.71 -32.57
N SER A 910 -3.43 25.52 -31.84
CA SER A 910 -2.80 24.19 -31.67
C SER A 910 -3.74 23.18 -31.03
N THR A 911 -4.54 23.58 -30.05
CA THR A 911 -5.54 22.71 -29.40
C THR A 911 -6.52 22.10 -30.40
N ILE A 912 -7.00 22.88 -31.38
CA ILE A 912 -7.94 22.39 -32.40
C ILE A 912 -7.22 21.44 -33.36
N ARG A 913 -6.01 21.78 -33.83
CA ARG A 913 -5.21 20.89 -34.68
C ARG A 913 -4.94 19.55 -34.00
N LYS A 914 -4.52 19.56 -32.72
CA LYS A 914 -4.32 18.35 -31.92
C LYS A 914 -5.61 17.54 -31.78
N LYS A 915 -6.74 18.20 -31.51
CA LYS A 915 -8.05 17.55 -31.43
C LYS A 915 -8.38 16.80 -32.73
N ASN A 916 -8.21 17.45 -33.88
CA ASN A 916 -8.55 16.86 -35.19
C ASN A 916 -7.70 15.62 -35.49
N ILE A 917 -6.39 15.66 -35.19
CA ILE A 917 -5.51 14.48 -35.34
C ILE A 917 -6.01 13.33 -34.45
N ILE A 918 -6.31 13.61 -33.18
CA ILE A 918 -6.80 12.61 -32.22
C ILE A 918 -8.17 12.03 -32.66
N VAL A 919 -9.08 12.86 -33.16
CA VAL A 919 -10.39 12.42 -33.67
C VAL A 919 -10.23 11.47 -34.86
N ASN A 920 -9.34 11.78 -35.80
CA ASN A 920 -9.06 10.93 -36.95
C ASN A 920 -8.45 9.59 -36.54
N LEU A 921 -7.53 9.60 -35.57
CA LEU A 921 -6.97 8.40 -34.97
C LEU A 921 -8.06 7.54 -34.32
N MET A 922 -8.91 8.14 -33.49
CA MET A 922 -10.02 7.47 -32.80
C MET A 922 -11.03 6.83 -33.77
N ARG A 923 -11.35 7.51 -34.89
CA ARG A 923 -12.26 6.99 -35.93
C ARG A 923 -11.69 5.77 -36.66
N SER A 924 -10.37 5.64 -36.72
CA SER A 924 -9.68 4.54 -37.41
C SER A 924 -9.43 3.32 -36.52
N CYS A 925 -9.59 3.47 -35.20
CA CYS A 925 -9.42 2.38 -34.23
C CYS A 925 -10.38 1.21 -34.49
N ARG A 926 -9.85 -0.02 -34.43
CA ARG A 926 -10.50 -1.32 -34.50
C ARG A 926 -10.41 -2.05 -33.16
N GLU A 927 -11.29 -3.03 -32.94
CA GLU A 927 -11.34 -3.83 -31.69
C GLU A 927 -11.08 -3.02 -30.40
N LYS A 928 -9.97 -3.32 -29.69
CA LYS A 928 -9.53 -2.70 -28.43
C LYS A 928 -8.46 -1.62 -28.62
N GLU A 929 -8.16 -1.19 -29.86
CA GLU A 929 -7.17 -0.14 -30.12
C GLU A 929 -7.55 1.18 -29.45
N MET A 930 -8.85 1.54 -29.47
CA MET A 930 -9.39 2.76 -28.86
C MET A 930 -9.02 2.87 -27.38
N LYS A 931 -9.15 1.77 -26.63
CA LYS A 931 -8.79 1.69 -25.22
C LYS A 931 -7.34 2.11 -24.99
N PHE A 932 -6.40 1.52 -25.73
CA PHE A 932 -4.97 1.75 -25.51
C PHE A 932 -4.46 3.05 -26.13
N VAL A 933 -5.05 3.52 -27.24
CA VAL A 933 -4.78 4.87 -27.77
C VAL A 933 -5.16 5.92 -26.73
N VAL A 934 -6.36 5.84 -26.16
CA VAL A 934 -6.79 6.83 -25.16
C VAL A 934 -5.95 6.76 -23.89
N ARG A 935 -5.61 5.56 -23.43
CA ARG A 935 -4.68 5.37 -22.30
C ARG A 935 -3.29 5.95 -22.57
N THR A 936 -2.79 5.86 -23.80
CA THR A 936 -1.54 6.49 -24.24
C THR A 936 -1.65 8.01 -24.20
N LEU A 937 -2.73 8.59 -24.74
CA LEU A 937 -2.98 10.03 -24.77
C LEU A 937 -3.09 10.65 -23.35
N VAL A 938 -3.69 9.94 -22.39
CA VAL A 938 -3.76 10.39 -20.98
C VAL A 938 -2.50 10.02 -20.18
N ARG A 939 -1.47 9.47 -20.82
CA ARG A 939 -0.20 9.04 -20.23
C ARG A 939 -0.35 8.00 -19.11
N ASN A 940 -1.34 7.12 -19.23
CA ASN A 940 -1.58 6.03 -18.27
C ASN A 940 -2.00 4.73 -18.97
N LEU A 941 -1.02 3.97 -19.47
CA LEU A 941 -1.24 2.75 -20.27
C LEU A 941 -1.88 1.59 -19.48
N ARG A 942 -1.63 1.52 -18.16
CA ARG A 942 -2.20 0.54 -17.21
C ARG A 942 -2.01 -0.95 -17.52
N ILE A 943 -1.08 -1.33 -18.39
CA ILE A 943 -0.80 -2.75 -18.71
C ILE A 943 0.10 -3.46 -17.68
N GLY A 944 0.56 -2.80 -16.62
CA GLY A 944 1.44 -3.43 -15.62
C GLY A 944 2.88 -3.73 -16.10
N ALA A 945 3.22 -3.47 -17.37
CA ALA A 945 4.57 -3.55 -17.91
C ALA A 945 5.30 -2.21 -17.83
N MET A 946 6.58 -2.25 -17.46
CA MET A 946 7.50 -1.10 -17.44
C MET A 946 8.78 -1.44 -18.19
N MET A 947 9.74 -0.51 -18.27
CA MET A 947 11.08 -0.76 -18.85
C MET A 947 11.75 -2.06 -18.35
N ARG A 948 11.62 -2.38 -17.05
CA ARG A 948 12.14 -3.62 -16.44
C ARG A 948 11.37 -4.91 -16.80
N THR A 949 10.41 -4.81 -17.71
CA THR A 949 9.63 -5.91 -18.28
C THR A 949 9.79 -5.91 -19.80
N VAL A 950 9.67 -4.73 -20.43
CA VAL A 950 9.73 -4.56 -21.89
C VAL A 950 11.13 -4.82 -22.46
N LEU A 951 12.20 -4.28 -21.86
CA LEU A 951 13.56 -4.51 -22.35
C LEU A 951 14.01 -5.97 -22.20
N PRO A 952 13.79 -6.65 -21.05
CA PRO A 952 14.01 -8.08 -20.95
C PRO A 952 13.22 -8.90 -21.98
N ALA A 953 11.95 -8.54 -22.22
CA ALA A 953 11.12 -9.23 -23.22
C ALA A 953 11.71 -9.10 -24.64
N LEU A 954 12.17 -7.90 -25.02
CA LEU A 954 12.85 -7.68 -26.30
C LEU A 954 14.17 -8.46 -26.40
N ALA A 955 14.99 -8.44 -25.33
CA ALA A 955 16.23 -9.21 -25.27
C ALA A 955 15.97 -10.72 -25.46
N GLN A 956 14.96 -11.26 -24.77
CA GLN A 956 14.56 -12.65 -24.92
C GLN A 956 14.10 -12.96 -26.35
N ALA A 957 13.34 -12.05 -26.97
CA ALA A 957 12.90 -12.20 -28.35
C ALA A 957 14.08 -12.27 -29.33
N VAL A 958 15.10 -11.40 -29.16
CA VAL A 958 16.31 -11.40 -29.97
C VAL A 958 17.10 -12.71 -29.86
N VAL A 959 17.23 -13.27 -28.66
CA VAL A 959 17.89 -14.58 -28.46
C VAL A 959 17.13 -15.69 -29.17
N MET A 960 15.80 -15.71 -29.04
CA MET A 960 14.96 -16.75 -29.64
C MET A 960 14.91 -16.66 -31.16
N ASP A 961 14.98 -15.45 -31.72
CA ASP A 961 15.04 -15.21 -33.17
C ASP A 961 16.40 -15.64 -33.77
N SER A 962 17.49 -15.36 -33.05
CA SER A 962 18.86 -15.69 -33.48
C SER A 962 19.24 -17.17 -33.29
N SER A 963 18.42 -18.00 -32.64
CA SER A 963 18.74 -19.41 -32.34
C SER A 963 17.55 -20.37 -32.53
N PRO A 964 17.03 -20.51 -33.76
CA PRO A 964 15.91 -21.42 -34.05
C PRO A 964 16.27 -22.92 -33.95
N SER A 965 17.56 -23.28 -33.94
CA SER A 965 18.07 -24.66 -34.08
C SER A 965 18.42 -25.40 -32.78
N LEU A 966 18.21 -24.82 -31.60
CA LEU A 966 18.50 -25.47 -30.30
C LEU A 966 17.33 -26.33 -29.74
N SER A 967 16.27 -26.54 -30.52
CA SER A 967 15.13 -27.38 -30.12
C SER A 967 15.42 -28.89 -30.12
N HIS A 968 16.60 -29.33 -30.58
CA HIS A 968 16.87 -30.76 -30.78
C HIS A 968 18.06 -31.40 -30.04
N GLU A 969 18.99 -30.67 -29.41
CA GLU A 969 20.06 -31.30 -28.63
C GLU A 969 20.37 -30.56 -27.32
N GLY A 970 20.48 -31.34 -26.24
CA GLY A 970 20.32 -30.89 -24.86
C GLY A 970 21.29 -29.80 -24.38
N THR A 971 20.73 -28.72 -23.84
CA THR A 971 21.08 -28.10 -22.54
C THR A 971 20.13 -26.93 -22.27
N ALA A 972 18.96 -27.20 -21.70
CA ALA A 972 17.98 -26.17 -21.31
C ALA A 972 18.58 -25.10 -20.37
N ASP A 973 19.60 -25.46 -19.58
CA ASP A 973 20.29 -24.55 -18.67
C ASP A 973 21.12 -23.48 -19.40
N ASN A 974 21.73 -23.81 -20.54
CA ASN A 974 22.57 -22.88 -21.32
C ASN A 974 21.73 -21.77 -21.99
N ILE A 975 20.50 -22.09 -22.42
CA ILE A 975 19.58 -21.11 -23.01
C ILE A 975 19.09 -20.14 -21.93
N LYS A 976 18.73 -20.65 -20.76
CA LYS A 976 18.24 -19.82 -19.64
C LYS A 976 19.29 -18.81 -19.18
N GLU A 977 20.55 -19.24 -19.09
CA GLU A 977 21.68 -18.36 -18.75
C GLU A 977 21.85 -17.25 -19.79
N LYS A 978 21.87 -17.60 -21.10
CA LYS A 978 21.95 -16.62 -22.20
C LYS A 978 20.82 -15.59 -22.16
N LEU A 979 19.58 -16.03 -21.93
CA LEU A 979 18.42 -15.13 -21.81
C LEU A 979 18.59 -14.15 -20.64
N GLN A 980 19.07 -14.63 -19.49
CA GLN A 980 19.26 -13.81 -18.29
C GLN A 980 20.44 -12.84 -18.43
N CYS A 981 21.54 -13.27 -19.05
CA CYS A 981 22.71 -12.44 -19.34
C CYS A 981 22.33 -11.28 -20.27
N LEU A 982 21.71 -11.56 -21.41
CA LEU A 982 21.34 -10.51 -22.36
C LEU A 982 20.27 -9.56 -21.79
N SER A 983 19.27 -10.10 -21.09
CA SER A 983 18.25 -9.28 -20.41
C SER A 983 18.88 -8.30 -19.42
N SER A 984 19.88 -8.75 -18.65
CA SER A 984 20.62 -7.91 -17.70
C SER A 984 21.46 -6.86 -18.42
N ALA A 985 22.18 -7.25 -19.49
CA ALA A 985 23.03 -6.36 -20.27
C ALA A 985 22.24 -5.22 -20.92
N VAL A 986 21.06 -5.48 -21.49
CA VAL A 986 20.21 -4.44 -22.09
C VAL A 986 19.66 -3.47 -21.04
N VAL A 987 19.25 -3.98 -19.88
CA VAL A 987 18.78 -3.13 -18.77
C VAL A 987 19.92 -2.26 -18.22
N GLU A 988 21.12 -2.82 -18.08
CA GLU A 988 22.32 -2.08 -17.68
C GLU A 988 22.68 -0.99 -18.70
N ALA A 989 22.71 -1.35 -19.98
CA ALA A 989 22.97 -0.42 -21.07
C ALA A 989 21.98 0.76 -21.08
N TYR A 990 20.68 0.49 -20.88
CA TYR A 990 19.67 1.54 -20.76
C TYR A 990 19.82 2.39 -19.49
N ASN A 991 20.31 1.84 -18.37
CA ASN A 991 20.56 2.64 -17.18
C ASN A 991 21.73 3.61 -17.37
N ILE A 992 22.76 3.19 -18.12
CA ILE A 992 23.92 4.00 -18.48
C ILE A 992 23.55 5.07 -19.52
N LEU A 993 22.81 4.65 -20.56
CA LEU A 993 22.41 5.49 -21.68
C LEU A 993 20.91 5.30 -21.96
N PRO A 994 20.01 6.01 -21.24
CA PRO A 994 18.56 5.87 -21.35
C PRO A 994 18.00 6.56 -22.61
N ASN A 995 18.50 6.13 -23.77
CA ASN A 995 18.06 6.53 -25.09
C ASN A 995 17.71 5.28 -25.90
N LEU A 996 16.41 5.06 -26.14
CA LEU A 996 15.92 3.89 -26.86
C LEU A 996 16.29 3.93 -28.35
N ASP A 997 16.44 5.13 -28.93
CA ASP A 997 16.87 5.32 -30.32
C ASP A 997 18.30 4.81 -30.56
N LEU A 998 19.10 4.68 -29.49
CA LEU A 998 20.45 4.11 -29.56
C LEU A 998 20.48 2.65 -29.08
N VAL A 999 19.81 2.35 -27.97
CA VAL A 999 19.85 1.03 -27.33
C VAL A 999 19.17 -0.03 -28.20
N VAL A 1000 17.97 0.23 -28.73
CA VAL A 1000 17.18 -0.76 -29.46
C VAL A 1000 17.83 -1.13 -30.80
N PRO A 1001 18.22 -0.17 -31.68
CA PRO A 1001 18.90 -0.53 -32.93
C PRO A 1001 20.25 -1.22 -32.72
N LEU A 1002 20.99 -0.86 -31.67
CA LEU A 1002 22.25 -1.53 -31.34
C LEU A 1002 22.04 -2.96 -30.86
N LEU A 1003 21.01 -3.21 -30.03
CA LEU A 1003 20.62 -4.55 -29.61
C LEU A 1003 20.23 -5.42 -30.81
N MET A 1004 19.38 -4.91 -31.69
CA MET A 1004 18.94 -5.64 -32.89
C MET A 1004 20.13 -5.98 -33.81
N ARG A 1005 21.05 -5.03 -34.01
CA ARG A 1005 22.23 -5.24 -34.87
C ARG A 1005 23.26 -6.21 -34.29
N LYS A 1006 23.52 -6.15 -32.97
CA LYS A 1006 24.51 -7.03 -32.32
C LYS A 1006 23.93 -8.39 -31.94
N GLY A 1007 22.61 -8.51 -31.84
CA GLY A 1007 21.93 -9.73 -31.45
C GLY A 1007 22.42 -10.27 -30.10
N ILE A 1008 22.71 -11.56 -30.05
CA ILE A 1008 23.20 -12.26 -28.85
C ILE A 1008 24.57 -11.73 -28.38
N THR A 1009 25.38 -11.12 -29.26
CA THR A 1009 26.71 -10.57 -28.91
C THR A 1009 26.65 -9.20 -28.21
N PHE A 1010 25.44 -8.66 -28.00
CA PHE A 1010 25.27 -7.38 -27.31
C PHE A 1010 25.74 -7.46 -25.86
N SER A 1011 26.50 -6.45 -25.45
CA SER A 1011 27.03 -6.27 -24.10
C SER A 1011 26.75 -4.84 -23.63
N SER A 1012 26.61 -4.63 -22.33
CA SER A 1012 26.45 -3.29 -21.76
C SER A 1012 27.65 -2.38 -22.05
N SER A 1013 28.85 -2.96 -22.19
CA SER A 1013 30.07 -2.25 -22.60
C SER A 1013 30.04 -1.71 -24.03
N ALA A 1014 29.05 -2.10 -24.85
CA ALA A 1014 28.86 -1.55 -26.19
C ALA A 1014 28.42 -0.08 -26.18
N LEU A 1015 27.90 0.41 -25.06
CA LEU A 1015 27.50 1.80 -24.87
C LEU A 1015 28.27 2.40 -23.70
N SER A 1016 28.87 3.56 -23.93
CA SER A 1016 29.54 4.36 -22.89
C SER A 1016 28.64 5.51 -22.44
N MET A 1017 28.91 6.03 -21.26
CA MET A 1017 28.31 7.29 -20.78
C MET A 1017 28.69 8.44 -21.73
N VAL A 1018 27.72 9.26 -22.13
CA VAL A 1018 27.95 10.41 -23.02
C VAL A 1018 27.45 11.68 -22.32
N PRO A 1019 28.34 12.65 -22.00
CA PRO A 1019 27.91 13.95 -21.50
C PRO A 1019 26.87 14.59 -22.43
N GLY A 1020 25.76 15.07 -21.87
CA GLY A 1020 24.59 15.55 -22.63
C GLY A 1020 23.42 14.57 -22.69
N ILE A 1021 23.60 13.29 -22.36
CA ILE A 1021 22.52 12.32 -22.15
C ILE A 1021 22.53 11.91 -20.67
N PRO A 1022 21.44 12.07 -19.92
CA PRO A 1022 21.43 11.78 -18.49
C PRO A 1022 21.54 10.28 -18.21
N ILE A 1023 22.17 9.93 -17.11
CA ILE A 1023 22.29 8.57 -16.58
C ILE A 1023 21.14 8.34 -15.61
N LYS A 1024 20.55 7.13 -15.59
CA LYS A 1024 19.53 6.82 -14.57
C LYS A 1024 20.18 6.85 -13.18
N PRO A 1025 19.68 7.70 -12.25
CA PRO A 1025 20.37 7.94 -10.99
C PRO A 1025 20.37 6.70 -10.10
N MET A 1026 21.46 6.52 -9.35
CA MET A 1026 21.49 5.51 -8.28
C MET A 1026 20.42 5.84 -7.24
N LEU A 1027 19.61 4.85 -6.87
CA LEU A 1027 18.53 4.99 -5.91
C LEU A 1027 18.94 4.38 -4.56
N ALA A 1028 18.48 4.99 -3.46
CA ALA A 1028 18.72 4.48 -2.13
C ALA A 1028 17.69 3.42 -1.72
N LYS A 1029 18.16 2.32 -1.11
CA LYS A 1029 17.30 1.36 -0.41
C LYS A 1029 17.03 1.89 1.00
N ILE A 1030 15.76 1.99 1.37
CA ILE A 1030 15.39 2.41 2.74
C ILE A 1030 15.84 1.33 3.73
N THR A 1031 16.77 1.72 4.62
CA THR A 1031 17.25 0.94 5.77
C THR A 1031 16.65 1.49 7.07
N ASN A 1032 16.26 0.61 7.97
CA ASN A 1032 15.50 0.94 9.19
C ASN A 1032 16.38 1.20 10.43
N GLY A 1033 17.67 1.49 10.23
CA GLY A 1033 18.64 1.79 11.28
C GLY A 1033 20.06 1.32 10.95
N VAL A 1034 21.02 1.77 11.76
CA VAL A 1034 22.45 1.43 11.62
C VAL A 1034 22.72 -0.08 11.62
N PRO A 1035 22.08 -0.93 12.47
CA PRO A 1035 22.34 -2.37 12.45
C PRO A 1035 22.04 -3.04 11.10
N GLN A 1036 21.02 -2.56 10.38
CA GLN A 1036 20.70 -3.10 9.05
C GLN A 1036 21.75 -2.68 8.01
N VAL A 1037 22.27 -1.46 8.13
CA VAL A 1037 23.37 -0.95 7.29
C VAL A 1037 24.63 -1.80 7.52
N LEU A 1038 25.00 -2.03 8.78
CA LEU A 1038 26.13 -2.90 9.14
C LEU A 1038 25.92 -4.35 8.68
N LYS A 1039 24.70 -4.89 8.77
CA LYS A 1039 24.40 -6.22 8.22
C LYS A 1039 24.46 -6.28 6.69
N LEU A 1040 24.08 -5.20 6.01
CA LEU A 1040 24.11 -5.10 4.54
C LEU A 1040 25.53 -4.98 4.00
N PHE A 1041 26.35 -4.14 4.63
CA PHE A 1041 27.72 -3.88 4.19
C PHE A 1041 28.74 -4.85 4.80
N GLN A 1042 28.43 -5.48 5.93
CA GLN A 1042 29.30 -6.43 6.64
C GLN A 1042 30.71 -5.83 6.83
N ASN A 1043 31.74 -6.51 6.32
CA ASN A 1043 33.14 -6.07 6.40
C ASN A 1043 33.57 -5.15 5.24
N LYS A 1044 32.62 -4.55 4.51
CA LYS A 1044 32.92 -3.58 3.44
C LYS A 1044 32.89 -2.17 4.01
N GLY A 1045 33.93 -1.37 3.70
CA GLY A 1045 33.93 0.06 4.00
C GLY A 1045 32.74 0.77 3.33
N PHE A 1046 32.14 1.70 4.06
CA PHE A 1046 31.06 2.57 3.57
C PHE A 1046 31.25 3.99 4.10
N THR A 1047 30.71 4.97 3.39
CA THR A 1047 30.69 6.38 3.81
C THR A 1047 29.28 6.82 4.24
N CYS A 1048 29.21 7.83 5.08
CA CYS A 1048 27.97 8.45 5.54
C CYS A 1048 27.93 9.90 5.05
N GLU A 1049 26.96 10.22 4.19
CA GLU A 1049 26.76 11.57 3.66
C GLU A 1049 25.44 12.16 4.16
N TYR A 1050 25.39 13.49 4.34
CA TYR A 1050 24.14 14.17 4.63
C TYR A 1050 23.14 13.98 3.49
N LYS A 1051 21.95 13.50 3.82
CA LYS A 1051 20.84 13.48 2.87
C LYS A 1051 20.14 14.84 2.85
N TYR A 1052 20.61 15.73 1.98
CA TYR A 1052 20.02 17.04 1.77
C TYR A 1052 18.54 16.98 1.33
N ASP A 1053 17.77 18.02 1.68
CA ASP A 1053 16.35 18.19 1.32
C ASP A 1053 16.24 19.22 0.18
N GLY A 1054 16.52 18.78 -1.05
CA GLY A 1054 16.58 19.65 -2.21
C GLY A 1054 16.04 19.01 -3.48
N GLN A 1055 16.51 19.51 -4.62
CA GLN A 1055 16.22 18.94 -5.93
C GLN A 1055 17.50 18.28 -6.47
N ARG A 1056 17.47 16.95 -6.64
CA ARG A 1056 18.57 16.24 -7.31
C ARG A 1056 18.79 16.78 -8.72
N ALA A 1057 20.04 17.12 -9.01
CA ALA A 1057 20.50 17.68 -10.26
C ALA A 1057 21.71 16.90 -10.76
N GLN A 1058 21.58 16.31 -11.95
CA GLN A 1058 22.69 15.68 -12.65
C GLN A 1058 23.26 16.69 -13.65
N ILE A 1059 24.49 17.14 -13.44
CA ILE A 1059 25.08 18.26 -14.17
C ILE A 1059 26.14 17.73 -15.14
N HIS A 1060 25.97 18.02 -16.42
CA HIS A 1060 26.87 17.59 -17.49
C HIS A 1060 27.61 18.80 -18.05
N LYS A 1061 28.93 18.70 -18.15
CA LYS A 1061 29.77 19.60 -18.95
C LYS A 1061 30.17 18.89 -20.23
N LEU A 1062 29.76 19.44 -21.36
CA LEU A 1062 30.10 18.94 -22.69
C LEU A 1062 31.47 19.45 -23.15
N ALA A 1063 32.02 18.83 -24.19
CA ALA A 1063 33.35 19.15 -24.71
C ALA A 1063 33.45 20.58 -25.31
N ASP A 1064 32.33 21.12 -25.76
CA ASP A 1064 32.19 22.50 -26.24
C ASP A 1064 32.09 23.53 -25.09
N GLY A 1065 32.10 23.08 -23.83
CA GLY A 1065 31.92 23.92 -22.64
C GLY A 1065 30.46 24.19 -22.26
N THR A 1066 29.50 23.66 -23.03
CA THR A 1066 28.07 23.79 -22.72
C THR A 1066 27.73 22.98 -21.47
N MET A 1067 26.91 23.56 -20.59
CA MET A 1067 26.44 22.92 -19.36
C MET A 1067 24.97 22.52 -19.52
N ARG A 1068 24.63 21.28 -19.17
CA ARG A 1068 23.25 20.80 -19.11
C ARG A 1068 22.93 20.26 -17.72
N VAL A 1069 21.74 20.54 -17.21
CA VAL A 1069 21.30 20.11 -15.88
C VAL A 1069 20.06 19.25 -16.02
N PHE A 1070 20.11 18.01 -15.56
CA PHE A 1070 19.00 17.07 -15.64
C PHE A 1070 18.40 16.79 -14.26
N SER A 1071 17.08 16.62 -14.22
CA SER A 1071 16.34 16.25 -13.01
C SER A 1071 16.54 14.77 -12.66
N ARG A 1072 16.04 14.36 -11.49
CA ARG A 1072 15.98 12.95 -11.07
C ARG A 1072 15.35 12.01 -12.12
N ASN A 1073 14.41 12.50 -12.93
CA ASN A 1073 13.74 11.68 -13.93
C ASN A 1073 14.46 11.68 -15.29
N GLY A 1074 15.49 12.53 -15.46
CA GLY A 1074 16.21 12.72 -16.71
C GLY A 1074 15.65 13.83 -17.59
N GLU A 1075 14.73 14.66 -17.08
CA GLU A 1075 14.23 15.85 -17.80
C GLU A 1075 15.29 16.95 -17.76
N GLU A 1076 15.50 17.65 -18.86
CA GLU A 1076 16.43 18.78 -18.89
C GLU A 1076 15.83 20.01 -18.20
N THR A 1077 16.53 20.52 -17.19
CA THR A 1077 16.15 21.67 -16.35
C THR A 1077 17.19 22.80 -16.38
N THR A 1078 18.05 22.84 -17.39
CA THR A 1078 19.14 23.83 -17.51
C THR A 1078 18.64 25.27 -17.39
N SER A 1079 17.54 25.62 -18.06
CA SER A 1079 16.95 26.98 -18.03
C SER A 1079 16.39 27.40 -16.66
N ARG A 1080 16.10 26.42 -15.77
CA ARG A 1080 15.64 26.68 -14.40
C ARG A 1080 16.76 27.18 -13.49
N PHE A 1081 18.01 26.79 -13.77
CA PHE A 1081 19.16 27.00 -12.89
C PHE A 1081 20.35 27.74 -13.56
N PRO A 1082 20.15 28.96 -14.09
CA PRO A 1082 21.23 29.73 -14.71
C PRO A 1082 22.33 30.16 -13.72
N ASP A 1083 21.94 30.43 -12.47
CA ASP A 1083 22.85 30.65 -11.33
C ASP A 1083 23.75 29.45 -11.04
N LEU A 1084 23.21 28.23 -11.01
CA LEU A 1084 23.99 27.00 -10.84
C LEU A 1084 25.00 26.82 -11.97
N VAL A 1085 24.59 27.08 -13.20
CA VAL A 1085 25.48 27.05 -14.36
C VAL A 1085 26.64 28.03 -14.20
N ASN A 1086 26.38 29.25 -13.72
CA ASN A 1086 27.41 30.25 -13.46
C ASN A 1086 28.35 29.84 -12.32
N ILE A 1087 27.81 29.38 -11.19
CA ILE A 1087 28.59 28.90 -10.04
C ILE A 1087 29.57 27.80 -10.46
N ILE A 1088 29.09 26.85 -11.27
CA ILE A 1088 29.92 25.73 -11.72
C ILE A 1088 30.96 26.22 -12.73
N LYS A 1089 30.61 27.13 -13.65
CA LYS A 1089 31.59 27.73 -14.58
C LYS A 1089 32.71 28.45 -13.84
N GLU A 1090 32.38 29.22 -12.80
CA GLU A 1090 33.35 29.96 -11.97
C GLU A 1090 34.21 29.01 -11.10
N SER A 1091 33.62 27.92 -10.60
CA SER A 1091 34.30 26.96 -9.72
C SER A 1091 35.11 25.89 -10.47
N CYS A 1092 34.86 25.72 -11.78
CA CYS A 1092 35.47 24.65 -12.56
C CYS A 1092 36.91 24.99 -12.95
N LYS A 1093 37.86 24.14 -12.53
CA LYS A 1093 39.27 24.27 -12.97
C LYS A 1093 39.36 24.07 -14.50
N PRO A 1094 40.24 24.80 -15.20
CA PRO A 1094 40.42 24.67 -16.66
C PRO A 1094 40.73 23.25 -17.14
N ALA A 1095 41.35 22.42 -16.30
CA ALA A 1095 41.74 21.04 -16.60
C ALA A 1095 40.55 20.06 -16.77
N ALA A 1096 39.35 20.38 -16.27
CA ALA A 1096 38.18 19.52 -16.41
C ALA A 1096 37.44 19.84 -17.71
N SER A 1097 37.79 19.16 -18.82
CA SER A 1097 37.18 19.37 -20.14
C SER A 1097 35.72 18.91 -20.20
N THR A 1098 35.40 17.73 -19.67
CA THR A 1098 34.04 17.15 -19.64
C THR A 1098 33.78 16.39 -18.34
N PHE A 1099 32.56 16.46 -17.81
CA PHE A 1099 32.18 15.67 -16.62
C PHE A 1099 30.67 15.45 -16.51
N ILE A 1100 30.29 14.51 -15.63
CA ILE A 1100 28.93 14.31 -15.14
C ILE A 1100 28.98 14.33 -13.61
N LEU A 1101 28.25 15.23 -12.97
CA LEU A 1101 28.14 15.35 -11.51
C LEU A 1101 26.73 14.98 -11.06
N ASP A 1102 26.62 14.29 -9.93
CA ASP A 1102 25.37 14.03 -9.24
C ASP A 1102 25.35 14.86 -7.95
N ALA A 1103 24.39 15.78 -7.83
CA ALA A 1103 24.35 16.75 -6.76
C ALA A 1103 22.92 16.99 -6.28
N GLU A 1104 22.79 17.59 -5.10
CA GLU A 1104 21.52 18.11 -4.61
C GLU A 1104 21.55 19.65 -4.64
N VAL A 1105 20.60 20.26 -5.35
CA VAL A 1105 20.41 21.72 -5.32
C VAL A 1105 19.53 22.04 -4.12
N VAL A 1106 20.03 22.89 -3.21
CA VAL A 1106 19.35 23.28 -1.97
C VAL A 1106 19.17 24.79 -1.95
N ALA A 1107 18.01 25.26 -1.51
CA ALA A 1107 17.75 26.69 -1.33
C ALA A 1107 18.55 27.25 -0.14
N VAL A 1108 19.06 28.48 -0.24
CA VAL A 1108 19.91 29.10 0.79
C VAL A 1108 19.49 30.53 1.09
N ASP A 1109 19.22 30.83 2.35
CA ASP A 1109 18.90 32.20 2.77
C ASP A 1109 20.18 33.06 2.85
N ARG A 1110 20.45 33.83 1.79
CA ARG A 1110 21.62 34.73 1.73
C ARG A 1110 21.52 35.92 2.69
N LYS A 1111 20.33 36.28 3.19
CA LYS A 1111 20.14 37.47 4.05
C LYS A 1111 20.29 37.13 5.53
N ASN A 1112 19.86 35.95 5.96
CA ASN A 1112 19.87 35.54 7.37
C ASN A 1112 20.95 34.48 7.69
N GLY A 1113 22.17 34.66 7.18
CA GLY A 1113 23.33 33.84 7.58
C GLY A 1113 23.57 32.56 6.78
N CYS A 1114 23.19 32.52 5.49
CA CYS A 1114 23.43 31.38 4.58
C CYS A 1114 22.85 30.05 5.11
N LYS A 1115 21.67 30.11 5.73
CA LYS A 1115 21.00 28.92 6.25
C LYS A 1115 20.35 28.11 5.13
N LEU A 1116 20.47 26.78 5.19
CA LEU A 1116 19.75 25.88 4.28
C LEU A 1116 18.24 26.00 4.49
N MET A 1117 17.52 26.13 3.39
CA MET A 1117 16.07 26.27 3.31
C MET A 1117 15.42 24.95 2.86
N SER A 1118 14.12 24.85 3.04
CA SER A 1118 13.36 23.64 2.72
C SER A 1118 13.20 23.42 1.21
N PHE A 1119 12.94 22.17 0.79
CA PHE A 1119 12.59 21.89 -0.60
C PHE A 1119 11.34 22.67 -1.07
N GLN A 1120 10.39 22.96 -0.17
CA GLN A 1120 9.18 23.73 -0.53
C GLN A 1120 9.52 25.14 -1.02
N GLU A 1121 10.51 25.78 -0.40
CA GLU A 1121 10.99 27.10 -0.80
C GLU A 1121 11.70 27.02 -2.16
N LEU A 1122 12.56 26.03 -2.36
CA LEU A 1122 13.19 25.76 -3.67
C LEU A 1122 12.14 25.50 -4.78
N SER A 1123 11.05 24.81 -4.44
CA SER A 1123 9.99 24.47 -5.39
C SER A 1123 9.21 25.69 -5.88
N SER A 1124 9.18 26.79 -5.11
CA SER A 1124 8.54 28.05 -5.48
C SER A 1124 9.25 28.80 -6.61
N ARG A 1125 10.50 28.42 -6.90
CA ARG A 1125 11.29 28.96 -8.00
C ARG A 1125 10.62 28.73 -9.34
N GLU A 1126 10.73 29.69 -10.25
CA GLU A 1126 10.21 29.60 -11.61
C GLU A 1126 10.85 28.44 -12.40
N ARG A 1127 10.11 27.83 -13.31
CA ARG A 1127 10.56 26.64 -14.06
C ARG A 1127 11.38 26.98 -15.32
N GLY A 1128 11.36 28.24 -15.77
CA GLY A 1128 11.94 28.65 -17.04
C GLY A 1128 11.16 28.09 -18.24
N GLY A 1129 11.28 28.72 -19.40
CA GLY A 1129 10.74 28.24 -20.67
C GLY A 1129 11.84 28.06 -21.72
N LYS A 1130 11.54 27.39 -22.85
CA LYS A 1130 12.46 27.41 -24.01
C LYS A 1130 12.69 28.84 -24.53
N ASP A 1131 11.71 29.73 -24.31
CA ASP A 1131 11.71 31.11 -24.79
C ASP A 1131 11.86 32.16 -23.65
N SER A 1132 12.05 31.73 -22.39
CA SER A 1132 12.22 32.64 -21.24
C SER A 1132 13.33 32.17 -20.31
N LEU A 1133 14.43 32.91 -20.32
CA LEU A 1133 15.55 32.73 -19.39
C LEU A 1133 15.25 33.47 -18.09
N ILE A 1134 15.41 32.78 -16.95
CA ILE A 1134 15.30 33.41 -15.64
C ILE A 1134 16.54 34.29 -15.44
N THR A 1135 16.35 35.59 -15.22
CA THR A 1135 17.44 36.49 -14.87
C THR A 1135 17.92 36.20 -13.45
N VAL A 1136 19.24 36.17 -13.22
CA VAL A 1136 19.81 35.86 -11.89
C VAL A 1136 19.29 36.83 -10.82
N ASP A 1137 19.03 38.09 -11.18
CA ASP A 1137 18.55 39.14 -10.27
C ASP A 1137 17.09 38.96 -9.81
N SER A 1138 16.28 38.16 -10.51
CA SER A 1138 14.89 37.88 -10.13
C SER A 1138 14.73 36.68 -9.20
N ILE A 1139 15.84 35.99 -8.90
CA ILE A 1139 15.87 34.81 -8.03
C ILE A 1139 15.76 35.26 -6.56
N LYS A 1140 14.64 34.89 -5.92
CA LYS A 1140 14.36 35.25 -4.52
C LYS A 1140 15.07 34.39 -3.48
N VAL A 1141 15.54 33.20 -3.87
CA VAL A 1141 16.00 32.12 -2.98
C VAL A 1141 17.24 31.44 -3.52
#